data_AF-A0A803J9Y3-F1
#
_entry.id   AF-A0A803J9Y3-F1
#
_cell.length_a   1.000
_cell.length_b   1.000
_cell.length_c   1.000
_cell.angle_alpha   90.00
_cell.angle_beta   90.00
_cell.angle_gamma   90.00
#
_symmetry.space_group_name_H-M   'P 1'
#
loop_
_entity.id
_entity.type
_entity.pdbx_description
1 polymer ?
#
loop_
_entity_poly.entity_id
_entity_poly.type
_entity_poly.pdbx_seq_one_letter_code
_entity_poly.pdbx_strand_id
1 'polypeptide(L)'
;MALFSSILKCAVLLYLTYISLGEFHSKQYDVHVEVTTVKQEKEFLVNNEEQAFQERNIVDGFRKGDLQKMGSLSSSYKSYAGSDGYVSDSSSTDDRFIFQGLRKRASARQMVEAKILDAKTLEQLELGHTSVQEVQKKLDQYLKRNSSIAGLYLESSREKISFMLAAKRGIIERSIALEYLEAQAVTGFIIDPYTGKQYSVEEAVINGIVDQEFKEKLLESEKAVLGYIHSGKRLSVFQAIEARLLERQKGKRILEAQIATGGVIDPVRSIRIPADVAVLKGFLNHTTLKFLHEPASNVKGFHLPISKQSMYYSELLQLCVLDLDSKTYLLPIGDRQISAFTAEKGHKICVADIRSGMEMTRHEAYERGHIDQNMYFELSQRECEWESTTIFDSKGNSQTELTDLKTGRKFIIEEAVSQGIIERSLISKFKEGLISATELADILVSRNKPFKDPNSPIAGYWIYETNERVSVFKALRRNMADRITIYRLLEAQASTGGVIDPSNGKKYSVSEALQKGLIDEVCAKQIQQCELAFTGVIHPVTKAILPAAEAMNLNMLNKEIGYRCLEYQLLTGGLIEPRSSSRLSFEEAVKKGVIDAATATKLMDVNSYVKNLTCPITRKKLSYKDALDKTVYDCHTGLRFMKAPLPHNVGIPSLYFSSQ
;
A
#
# COMPACT_ATOMS: atom_id res chain seq x y z
N MET A 1 -47.25 31.44 9.50
CA MET A 1 -47.27 30.82 8.15
C MET A 1 -45.91 30.27 7.72
N ALA A 2 -44.80 31.03 7.79
CA ALA A 2 -43.47 30.51 7.43
C ALA A 2 -42.95 29.37 8.35
N LEU A 3 -43.21 29.44 9.65
CA LEU A 3 -42.85 28.38 10.61
C LEU A 3 -43.63 27.07 10.41
N PHE A 4 -44.90 27.15 9.98
CA PHE A 4 -45.70 25.96 9.66
C PHE A 4 -45.22 25.28 8.37
N SER A 5 -44.71 26.03 7.40
CA SER A 5 -44.14 25.47 6.16
C SER A 5 -42.82 24.72 6.40
N SER A 6 -41.96 25.20 7.31
CA SER A 6 -40.72 24.49 7.65
C SER A 6 -40.97 23.21 8.45
N ILE A 7 -41.95 23.22 9.36
CA ILE A 7 -42.30 22.01 10.13
C ILE A 7 -42.93 20.95 9.22
N LEU A 8 -43.77 21.34 8.25
CA LEU A 8 -44.35 20.40 7.29
C LEU A 8 -43.29 19.83 6.33
N LYS A 9 -42.28 20.62 5.93
CA LYS A 9 -41.15 20.14 5.12
C LYS A 9 -40.26 19.15 5.89
N CYS A 10 -40.00 19.39 7.18
CA CYS A 10 -39.27 18.43 8.02
C CYS A 10 -40.06 17.14 8.26
N ALA A 11 -41.38 17.22 8.44
CA ALA A 11 -42.22 16.04 8.63
C ALA A 11 -42.29 15.16 7.36
N VAL A 12 -42.35 15.78 6.17
CA VAL A 12 -42.35 15.05 4.88
C VAL A 12 -40.97 14.43 4.60
N LEU A 13 -39.87 15.09 4.95
CA LEU A 13 -38.53 14.51 4.84
C LEU A 13 -38.29 13.34 5.81
N LEU A 14 -38.83 13.42 7.03
CA LEU A 14 -38.79 12.31 7.99
C LEU A 14 -39.67 11.13 7.56
N TYR A 15 -40.81 11.39 6.91
CA TYR A 15 -41.69 10.33 6.42
C TYR A 15 -41.11 9.64 5.18
N LEU A 16 -40.44 10.38 4.28
CA LEU A 16 -39.75 9.82 3.12
C LEU A 16 -38.50 9.01 3.51
N THR A 17 -37.74 9.43 4.53
CA THR A 17 -36.64 8.62 5.05
C THR A 17 -37.14 7.38 5.78
N TYR A 18 -38.27 7.45 6.49
CA TYR A 18 -38.88 6.28 7.13
C TYR A 18 -39.42 5.26 6.11
N ILE A 19 -39.95 5.71 4.96
CA ILE A 19 -40.36 4.82 3.86
C ILE A 19 -39.15 4.18 3.15
N SER A 20 -38.05 4.93 2.93
CA SER A 20 -36.82 4.34 2.36
C SER A 20 -36.09 3.37 3.32
N LEU A 21 -36.26 3.51 4.63
CA LEU A 21 -35.76 2.56 5.63
C LEU A 21 -36.70 1.36 5.83
N GLY A 22 -37.99 1.51 5.53
CA GLY A 22 -39.01 0.46 5.66
C GLY A 22 -39.03 -0.57 4.53
N GLU A 23 -38.42 -0.30 3.37
CA GLU A 23 -38.38 -1.25 2.23
C GLU A 23 -37.19 -2.23 2.27
N PHE A 24 -36.31 -2.16 3.27
CA PHE A 24 -35.15 -3.07 3.40
C PHE A 24 -35.33 -4.24 4.40
N HIS A 25 -36.51 -4.40 5.01
CA HIS A 25 -36.82 -5.54 5.85
C HIS A 25 -38.10 -6.26 5.40
N SER A 26 -37.98 -7.20 4.45
CA SER A 26 -38.85 -8.38 4.46
C SER A 26 -38.23 -9.57 3.75
N LYS A 27 -38.39 -10.74 4.37
CA LYS A 27 -38.04 -12.12 3.95
C LYS A 27 -36.64 -12.62 4.30
N GLN A 28 -36.45 -12.87 5.59
CA GLN A 28 -35.65 -14.01 6.05
C GLN A 28 -36.60 -14.95 6.81
N TYR A 29 -36.84 -16.13 6.24
CA TYR A 29 -37.53 -17.22 6.93
C TYR A 29 -36.52 -17.92 7.86
N ASP A 30 -37.01 -18.14 9.06
CA ASP A 30 -36.40 -18.71 10.24
C ASP A 30 -36.37 -20.25 10.14
N VAL A 31 -35.23 -20.88 10.44
CA VAL A 31 -35.18 -22.25 10.99
C VAL A 31 -33.99 -22.32 11.95
N HIS A 32 -34.31 -22.15 13.23
CA HIS A 32 -33.54 -22.60 14.39
C HIS A 32 -33.16 -24.09 14.29
N VAL A 33 -31.90 -24.45 14.60
CA VAL A 33 -31.59 -25.57 15.52
C VAL A 33 -30.29 -25.25 16.29
N GLU A 34 -30.35 -25.46 17.59
CA GLU A 34 -29.36 -25.14 18.60
C GLU A 34 -28.13 -26.07 18.64
N VAL A 35 -27.06 -25.44 19.11
CA VAL A 35 -25.85 -25.90 19.80
C VAL A 35 -25.99 -27.23 20.58
N THR A 36 -25.01 -28.13 20.43
CA THR A 36 -24.32 -28.77 21.58
C THR A 36 -22.92 -29.25 21.22
N THR A 37 -22.04 -29.05 22.19
CA THR A 37 -20.62 -29.37 22.30
C THR A 37 -20.34 -30.86 22.50
N VAL A 38 -19.12 -31.33 22.19
CA VAL A 38 -18.12 -31.94 23.12
C VAL A 38 -17.03 -32.71 22.33
N LYS A 39 -15.79 -32.55 22.80
CA LYS A 39 -14.56 -33.23 22.35
C LYS A 39 -14.42 -34.63 22.96
N GLN A 40 -13.52 -35.39 22.35
CA GLN A 40 -12.77 -36.56 22.87
C GLN A 40 -13.49 -37.92 22.83
N GLU A 41 -12.98 -38.80 21.97
CA GLU A 41 -12.23 -39.97 22.43
C GLU A 41 -11.23 -40.42 21.36
N LYS A 42 -10.17 -41.05 21.87
CA LYS A 42 -8.90 -41.42 21.24
C LYS A 42 -8.73 -42.92 21.52
N GLU A 43 -7.83 -43.58 20.78
CA GLU A 43 -7.34 -44.97 21.00
C GLU A 43 -8.22 -46.08 20.38
N PHE A 44 -7.70 -47.16 19.76
CA PHE A 44 -6.35 -47.70 19.60
C PHE A 44 -6.34 -48.74 18.45
N LEU A 45 -5.30 -48.68 17.62
CA LEU A 45 -4.50 -49.73 16.93
C LEU A 45 -5.19 -51.02 16.38
N VAL A 46 -4.81 -51.57 15.22
CA VAL A 46 -3.51 -52.24 14.96
C VAL A 46 -3.42 -52.66 13.47
N ASN A 47 -2.34 -52.22 12.80
CA ASN A 47 -1.49 -52.93 11.82
C ASN A 47 -2.02 -53.34 10.42
N ASN A 48 -1.22 -53.34 9.34
CA ASN A 48 0.23 -53.41 9.18
C ASN A 48 0.70 -52.76 7.85
N GLU A 49 1.93 -52.25 7.86
CA GLU A 49 2.81 -51.94 6.72
C GLU A 49 3.13 -53.24 5.94
N GLU A 50 3.59 -53.29 4.68
CA GLU A 50 4.85 -52.77 4.12
C GLU A 50 5.04 -53.37 2.69
N GLN A 51 6.00 -52.85 1.89
CA GLN A 51 6.64 -53.43 0.67
C GLN A 51 6.24 -52.99 -0.76
N ALA A 52 6.93 -51.95 -1.24
CA ALA A 52 7.91 -51.92 -2.35
C ALA A 52 7.73 -52.71 -3.69
N PHE A 53 7.89 -51.93 -4.79
CA PHE A 53 8.68 -52.15 -6.02
C PHE A 53 8.20 -53.01 -7.24
N GLN A 54 8.21 -52.31 -8.40
CA GLN A 54 8.74 -52.67 -9.74
C GLN A 54 7.87 -53.30 -10.87
N GLU A 55 7.76 -52.50 -11.95
CA GLU A 55 7.85 -52.79 -13.40
C GLU A 55 7.31 -54.11 -14.01
N ARG A 56 6.51 -54.01 -15.09
CA ARG A 56 6.94 -54.21 -16.50
C ARG A 56 5.74 -54.33 -17.47
N ASN A 57 5.90 -53.67 -18.61
CA ASN A 57 5.21 -53.96 -19.86
C ASN A 57 5.52 -55.38 -20.34
N ILE A 58 4.52 -56.12 -20.83
CA ILE A 58 4.70 -57.18 -21.84
C ILE A 58 3.60 -57.04 -22.91
N VAL A 59 4.09 -57.09 -24.15
CA VAL A 59 3.41 -57.02 -25.44
C VAL A 59 2.97 -58.43 -25.89
N ASP A 60 2.00 -58.46 -26.82
CA ASP A 60 1.71 -59.48 -27.86
C ASP A 60 0.41 -60.29 -27.76
N GLY A 61 -0.27 -60.40 -28.91
CA GLY A 61 -1.14 -61.53 -29.21
C GLY A 61 -2.35 -61.27 -30.12
N PHE A 62 -2.11 -61.01 -31.39
CA PHE A 62 -3.10 -61.05 -32.49
C PHE A 62 -3.97 -62.32 -32.52
N ARG A 63 -5.22 -62.20 -32.97
CA ARG A 63 -5.83 -63.11 -33.97
C ARG A 63 -6.88 -62.42 -34.83
N LYS A 64 -6.82 -62.73 -36.12
CA LYS A 64 -7.53 -62.17 -37.28
C LYS A 64 -8.28 -63.31 -37.99
N GLY A 65 -9.39 -63.00 -38.64
CA GLY A 65 -10.13 -63.83 -39.61
C GLY A 65 -11.64 -63.61 -39.45
N ASP A 66 -12.48 -63.41 -40.47
CA ASP A 66 -12.39 -63.35 -41.93
C ASP A 66 -13.66 -62.58 -42.41
N LEU A 67 -13.51 -61.56 -43.26
CA LEU A 67 -13.86 -61.52 -44.69
C LEU A 67 -15.35 -61.22 -45.07
N GLN A 68 -15.51 -60.02 -45.65
CA GLN A 68 -16.39 -59.62 -46.77
C GLN A 68 -17.93 -59.71 -46.69
N LYS A 69 -18.58 -58.54 -46.84
CA LYS A 69 -19.65 -58.35 -47.83
C LYS A 69 -19.83 -56.88 -48.26
N MET A 70 -19.85 -56.72 -49.59
CA MET A 70 -20.40 -55.65 -50.43
C MET A 70 -19.75 -54.27 -50.44
N GLY A 71 -19.03 -54.01 -51.54
CA GLY A 71 -18.85 -52.68 -52.11
C GLY A 71 -19.94 -52.35 -53.13
N SER A 72 -20.12 -51.05 -53.33
CA SER A 72 -20.56 -50.38 -54.57
C SER A 72 -20.41 -48.86 -54.29
N LEU A 73 -19.96 -47.99 -55.19
CA LEU A 73 -19.40 -48.11 -56.53
C LEU A 73 -18.62 -46.79 -56.77
N SER A 74 -17.42 -46.91 -57.33
CA SER A 74 -16.75 -46.01 -58.29
C SER A 74 -17.05 -44.50 -58.34
N SER A 75 -15.93 -43.74 -58.30
CA SER A 75 -15.52 -42.65 -59.22
C SER A 75 -16.37 -41.36 -59.30
N SER A 76 -15.87 -40.14 -59.51
CA SER A 76 -14.61 -39.70 -60.12
C SER A 76 -14.56 -38.14 -60.10
N TYR A 77 -13.36 -37.54 -59.94
CA TYR A 77 -12.94 -36.18 -60.39
C TYR A 77 -13.76 -34.95 -59.85
N LYS A 78 -13.26 -33.72 -59.67
CA LYS A 78 -12.10 -32.98 -60.18
C LYS A 78 -11.94 -31.68 -59.35
N SER A 79 -10.70 -31.26 -59.19
CA SER A 79 -10.26 -29.90 -58.83
C SER A 79 -10.68 -28.84 -59.85
N TYR A 80 -10.92 -27.59 -59.41
CA TYR A 80 -10.57 -26.38 -60.17
C TYR A 80 -10.20 -25.22 -59.24
N ALA A 81 -9.11 -24.56 -59.58
CA ALA A 81 -8.65 -23.29 -59.04
C ALA A 81 -9.12 -22.13 -59.93
N GLY A 82 -9.37 -20.98 -59.31
CA GLY A 82 -9.23 -19.64 -59.90
C GLY A 82 -10.46 -19.04 -60.61
N SER A 83 -11.03 -17.96 -60.04
CA SER A 83 -11.10 -16.64 -60.68
C SER A 83 -11.96 -15.66 -59.87
N ASP A 84 -11.58 -14.40 -60.03
CA ASP A 84 -12.08 -13.19 -59.41
C ASP A 84 -13.60 -13.01 -59.45
N GLY A 85 -14.12 -12.40 -58.38
CA GLY A 85 -15.48 -11.90 -58.29
C GLY A 85 -15.60 -10.89 -57.17
N TYR A 86 -15.45 -9.61 -57.50
CA TYR A 86 -15.84 -8.48 -56.67
C TYR A 86 -17.24 -8.71 -56.09
N VAL A 87 -17.35 -8.77 -54.76
CA VAL A 87 -18.58 -8.47 -54.03
C VAL A 87 -18.22 -7.47 -52.95
N SER A 88 -18.24 -6.20 -53.34
CA SER A 88 -18.48 -5.11 -52.41
C SER A 88 -19.96 -5.13 -52.04
N ASP A 89 -20.29 -5.40 -50.78
CA ASP A 89 -21.22 -4.53 -50.06
C ASP A 89 -21.23 -4.78 -48.54
N SER A 90 -21.58 -3.74 -47.79
CA SER A 90 -21.52 -3.54 -46.33
C SER A 90 -20.16 -3.10 -45.75
N SER A 91 -19.56 -2.08 -46.34
CA SER A 91 -18.76 -1.14 -45.54
C SER A 91 -19.70 -0.39 -44.61
N SER A 92 -19.98 -0.94 -43.43
CA SER A 92 -20.58 -0.16 -42.35
C SER A 92 -19.63 0.98 -42.00
N THR A 93 -20.18 2.16 -41.74
CA THR A 93 -19.47 3.37 -41.34
C THR A 93 -18.86 3.28 -39.93
N ASP A 94 -18.40 2.11 -39.52
CA ASP A 94 -18.15 1.66 -38.14
C ASP A 94 -16.71 1.91 -37.65
N ASP A 95 -15.77 2.08 -38.58
CA ASP A 95 -14.32 2.13 -38.32
C ASP A 95 -13.70 3.52 -38.48
N ARG A 96 -14.47 4.59 -38.26
CA ARG A 96 -13.99 5.96 -38.53
C ARG A 96 -12.82 6.39 -37.65
N PHE A 97 -12.74 5.86 -36.43
CA PHE A 97 -11.71 6.17 -35.45
C PHE A 97 -11.12 4.90 -34.85
N ILE A 98 -9.83 4.69 -35.09
CA ILE A 98 -9.12 3.45 -34.76
C ILE A 98 -7.91 3.78 -33.88
N PHE A 99 -7.85 3.12 -32.72
CA PHE A 99 -6.77 3.23 -31.74
C PHE A 99 -5.86 2.01 -31.79
N GLN A 100 -4.60 2.19 -31.44
CA GLN A 100 -3.65 1.09 -31.37
C GLN A 100 -3.71 0.44 -29.99
N GLY A 101 -4.20 -0.80 -29.91
CA GLY A 101 -4.16 -1.66 -28.73
C GLY A 101 -2.86 -2.45 -28.61
N LEU A 102 -2.83 -3.46 -27.75
CA LEU A 102 -1.65 -4.28 -27.44
C LEU A 102 -1.12 -5.02 -28.68
N ARG A 103 -1.96 -5.80 -29.35
CA ARG A 103 -1.58 -6.59 -30.54
C ARG A 103 -2.38 -6.22 -31.77
N LYS A 104 -3.58 -5.68 -31.57
CA LYS A 104 -4.50 -5.30 -32.64
C LYS A 104 -4.94 -3.85 -32.48
N ARG A 105 -5.56 -3.31 -33.52
CA ARG A 105 -6.23 -2.02 -33.47
C ARG A 105 -7.66 -2.21 -32.96
N ALA A 106 -8.15 -1.25 -32.17
CA ALA A 106 -9.50 -1.25 -31.60
C ALA A 106 -10.27 0.00 -32.05
N SER A 107 -11.53 -0.17 -32.42
CA SER A 107 -12.37 0.96 -32.85
C SER A 107 -12.88 1.77 -31.66
N ALA A 108 -13.17 3.06 -31.85
CA ALA A 108 -13.67 3.92 -30.78
C ALA A 108 -14.96 3.38 -30.12
N ARG A 109 -15.84 2.73 -30.90
CA ARG A 109 -17.03 2.06 -30.38
C ARG A 109 -16.69 0.89 -29.45
N GLN A 110 -15.70 0.07 -29.81
CA GLN A 110 -15.22 -1.00 -28.93
C GLN A 110 -14.64 -0.45 -27.61
N MET A 111 -14.01 0.73 -27.65
CA MET A 111 -13.50 1.42 -26.46
C MET A 111 -14.66 1.91 -25.55
N VAL A 112 -15.74 2.43 -26.14
CA VAL A 112 -16.96 2.83 -25.39
C VAL A 112 -17.66 1.62 -24.80
N GLU A 113 -17.81 0.53 -25.57
CA GLU A 113 -18.36 -0.73 -25.04
C GLU A 113 -17.52 -1.26 -23.88
N ALA A 114 -16.20 -1.11 -23.95
CA ALA A 114 -15.27 -1.46 -22.89
C ALA A 114 -15.26 -0.48 -21.71
N LYS A 115 -16.09 0.58 -21.75
CA LYS A 115 -16.21 1.65 -20.74
C LYS A 115 -14.87 2.32 -20.41
N ILE A 116 -13.93 2.34 -21.36
CA ILE A 116 -12.65 3.05 -21.21
C ILE A 116 -12.67 4.39 -21.94
N LEU A 117 -13.63 4.61 -22.85
CA LEU A 117 -13.88 5.88 -23.50
C LEU A 117 -15.31 6.34 -23.19
N ASP A 118 -15.46 7.58 -22.73
CA ASP A 118 -16.77 8.17 -22.48
C ASP A 118 -17.48 8.56 -23.78
N ALA A 119 -18.81 8.47 -23.77
CA ALA A 119 -19.63 8.89 -24.90
C ALA A 119 -19.42 10.37 -25.28
N LYS A 120 -19.18 11.24 -24.28
CA LYS A 120 -18.87 12.67 -24.50
C LYS A 120 -17.56 12.88 -25.26
N THR A 121 -16.54 12.11 -24.91
CA THR A 121 -15.23 12.20 -25.58
C THR A 121 -15.33 11.67 -27.02
N LEU A 122 -16.15 10.65 -27.25
CA LEU A 122 -16.45 10.17 -28.60
C LEU A 122 -17.14 11.25 -29.44
N GLU A 123 -18.15 11.93 -28.88
CA GLU A 123 -18.85 13.04 -29.54
C GLU A 123 -17.89 14.19 -29.88
N GLN A 124 -17.01 14.58 -28.95
CA GLN A 124 -15.96 15.59 -29.21
C GLN A 124 -15.00 15.19 -30.34
N LEU A 125 -14.75 13.89 -30.49
CA LEU A 125 -13.87 13.35 -31.53
C LEU A 125 -14.61 13.29 -32.88
N GLU A 126 -15.91 12.99 -32.88
CA GLU A 126 -16.80 13.08 -34.05
C GLU A 126 -16.96 14.51 -34.55
N LEU A 127 -17.04 15.48 -33.64
CA LEU A 127 -17.12 16.92 -33.94
C LEU A 127 -15.76 17.54 -34.32
N GLY A 128 -14.65 16.79 -34.20
CA GLY A 128 -13.31 17.26 -34.55
C GLY A 128 -12.68 18.23 -33.54
N HIS A 129 -13.25 18.37 -32.34
CA HIS A 129 -12.68 19.20 -31.26
C HIS A 129 -11.47 18.56 -30.59
N THR A 130 -11.31 17.24 -30.71
CA THR A 130 -10.16 16.49 -30.17
C THR A 130 -9.62 15.55 -31.23
N SER A 131 -8.30 15.33 -31.23
CA SER A 131 -7.67 14.44 -32.21
C SER A 131 -7.58 12.99 -31.71
N VAL A 132 -7.50 12.03 -32.64
CA VAL A 132 -7.26 10.61 -32.32
C VAL A 132 -5.95 10.43 -31.53
N GLN A 133 -4.92 11.24 -31.82
CA GLN A 133 -3.63 11.17 -31.14
C GLN A 133 -3.74 11.64 -29.67
N GLU A 134 -4.49 12.71 -29.41
CA GLU A 134 -4.74 13.19 -28.05
C GLU A 134 -5.51 12.16 -27.23
N VAL A 135 -6.55 11.55 -27.82
CA VAL A 135 -7.33 10.52 -27.14
C VAL A 135 -6.51 9.24 -26.95
N GLN A 136 -5.70 8.83 -27.94
CA GLN A 136 -4.75 7.72 -27.78
C GLN A 136 -3.80 7.97 -26.61
N LYS A 137 -3.26 9.18 -26.46
CA LYS A 137 -2.36 9.53 -25.35
C LYS A 137 -3.07 9.48 -24.00
N LYS A 138 -4.33 9.94 -23.91
CA LYS A 138 -5.15 9.83 -22.70
C LYS A 138 -5.47 8.38 -22.32
N LEU A 139 -5.68 7.53 -23.32
CA LEU A 139 -6.02 6.11 -23.14
C LEU A 139 -4.80 5.20 -23.04
N ASP A 140 -3.59 5.74 -23.09
CA ASP A 140 -2.37 4.94 -23.25
C ASP A 140 -2.18 3.90 -22.13
N GLN A 141 -2.65 4.21 -20.91
CA GLN A 141 -2.66 3.28 -19.77
C GLN A 141 -3.42 1.98 -20.05
N TYR A 142 -4.46 2.02 -20.88
CA TYR A 142 -5.25 0.84 -21.28
C TYR A 142 -4.72 0.18 -22.55
N LEU A 143 -3.72 0.79 -23.20
CA LEU A 143 -3.22 0.45 -24.52
C LEU A 143 -1.75 0.02 -24.46
N LYS A 144 -0.82 0.77 -25.05
CA LYS A 144 0.58 0.34 -25.25
C LYS A 144 1.57 0.92 -24.24
N ARG A 145 1.12 1.53 -23.14
CA ARG A 145 2.05 2.10 -22.16
C ARG A 145 2.99 1.06 -21.54
N ASN A 146 4.24 1.45 -21.30
CA ASN A 146 5.21 0.70 -20.50
C ASN A 146 4.82 0.74 -19.01
N SER A 147 3.94 -0.16 -18.60
CA SER A 147 3.46 -0.28 -17.22
C SER A 147 4.19 -1.33 -16.39
N SER A 148 4.94 -2.21 -17.05
CA SER A 148 5.62 -3.35 -16.44
C SER A 148 7.06 -3.02 -16.07
N ILE A 149 7.61 -3.75 -15.11
CA ILE A 149 9.02 -3.64 -14.71
C ILE A 149 9.90 -4.10 -15.88
N ALA A 150 10.65 -3.18 -16.47
CA ALA A 150 11.45 -3.40 -17.67
C ALA A 150 12.83 -4.02 -17.38
N GLY A 151 13.38 -3.72 -16.21
CA GLY A 151 14.71 -4.15 -15.83
C GLY A 151 15.06 -3.69 -14.41
N LEU A 152 16.36 -3.57 -14.16
CA LEU A 152 16.92 -3.24 -12.86
C LEU A 152 17.68 -1.91 -12.92
N TYR A 153 17.65 -1.17 -11.83
CA TYR A 153 18.47 0.03 -11.63
C TYR A 153 19.52 -0.27 -10.56
N LEU A 154 20.80 -0.25 -10.92
CA LEU A 154 21.90 -0.49 -9.98
C LEU A 154 22.23 0.79 -9.25
N GLU A 155 21.95 0.85 -7.94
CA GLU A 155 22.08 2.08 -7.15
C GLU A 155 23.54 2.52 -6.96
N SER A 156 24.49 1.59 -7.08
CA SER A 156 25.93 1.81 -6.91
C SER A 156 26.56 2.49 -8.13
N SER A 157 26.24 2.03 -9.33
CA SER A 157 26.74 2.58 -10.60
C SER A 157 25.79 3.59 -11.25
N ARG A 158 24.56 3.72 -10.74
CA ARG A 158 23.46 4.51 -11.32
C ARG A 158 23.16 4.13 -12.78
N GLU A 159 23.33 2.86 -13.11
CA GLU A 159 23.08 2.33 -14.45
C GLU A 159 21.82 1.46 -14.46
N LYS A 160 21.17 1.37 -15.61
CA LYS A 160 20.13 0.36 -15.86
C LYS A 160 20.72 -0.89 -16.47
N ILE A 161 20.12 -2.03 -16.14
CA ILE A 161 20.51 -3.34 -16.68
C ILE A 161 19.28 -4.21 -16.95
N SER A 162 19.31 -4.96 -18.06
CA SER A 162 18.26 -5.93 -18.39
C SER A 162 18.33 -7.17 -17.50
N PHE A 163 17.19 -7.84 -17.29
CA PHE A 163 17.13 -9.06 -16.49
C PHE A 163 18.09 -10.14 -16.98
N MET A 164 18.19 -10.32 -18.31
CA MET A 164 19.08 -11.30 -18.91
C MET A 164 20.55 -10.96 -18.69
N LEU A 165 20.94 -9.69 -18.86
CA LEU A 165 22.32 -9.28 -18.61
C LEU A 165 22.67 -9.36 -17.13
N ALA A 166 21.74 -9.01 -16.24
CA ALA A 166 21.91 -9.14 -14.80
C ALA A 166 22.07 -10.60 -14.37
N ALA A 167 21.31 -11.52 -14.95
CA ALA A 167 21.45 -12.96 -14.72
C ALA A 167 22.79 -13.50 -15.23
N LYS A 168 23.23 -13.07 -16.43
CA LYS A 168 24.55 -13.43 -16.98
C LYS A 168 25.71 -12.91 -16.11
N ARG A 169 25.55 -11.74 -15.50
CA ARG A 169 26.52 -11.16 -14.54
C ARG A 169 26.41 -11.75 -13.13
N GLY A 170 25.46 -12.64 -12.86
CA GLY A 170 25.25 -13.23 -11.53
C GLY A 170 24.69 -12.26 -10.48
N ILE A 171 24.14 -11.12 -10.90
CA ILE A 171 23.50 -10.14 -10.00
C ILE A 171 22.17 -10.69 -9.48
N ILE A 172 21.46 -11.43 -10.34
CA ILE A 172 20.20 -12.10 -10.00
C ILE A 172 20.24 -13.54 -10.49
N GLU A 173 19.45 -14.41 -9.88
CA GLU A 173 19.29 -15.79 -10.34
C GLU A 173 18.52 -15.85 -11.67
N ARG A 174 18.85 -16.83 -12.51
CA ARG A 174 18.15 -17.03 -13.80
C ARG A 174 16.67 -17.31 -13.64
N SER A 175 16.29 -18.02 -12.57
CA SER A 175 14.88 -18.27 -12.21
C SER A 175 14.12 -16.97 -11.97
N ILE A 176 14.71 -16.04 -11.21
CA ILE A 176 14.13 -14.73 -10.91
C ILE A 176 14.04 -13.89 -12.19
N ALA A 177 15.08 -13.89 -13.04
CA ALA A 177 15.03 -13.19 -14.32
C ALA A 177 13.86 -13.68 -15.19
N LEU A 178 13.61 -14.98 -15.23
CA LEU A 178 12.47 -15.57 -15.93
C LEU A 178 11.14 -15.11 -15.34
N GLU A 179 10.97 -15.06 -14.01
CA GLU A 179 9.74 -14.58 -13.37
C GLU A 179 9.35 -13.16 -13.85
N TYR A 180 10.32 -12.24 -13.94
CA TYR A 180 10.06 -10.88 -14.42
C TYR A 180 9.77 -10.83 -15.93
N LEU A 181 10.43 -11.68 -16.74
CA LEU A 181 10.13 -11.78 -18.17
C LEU A 181 8.75 -12.40 -18.44
N GLU A 182 8.34 -13.38 -17.64
CA GLU A 182 6.98 -13.92 -17.67
C GLU A 182 5.98 -12.83 -17.31
N ALA A 183 6.25 -12.02 -16.28
CA ALA A 183 5.42 -10.87 -15.92
C ALA A 183 5.27 -9.89 -17.10
N GLN A 184 6.36 -9.56 -17.79
CA GLN A 184 6.33 -8.74 -19.01
C GLN A 184 5.46 -9.37 -20.12
N ALA A 185 5.65 -10.66 -20.39
CA ALA A 185 4.90 -11.39 -21.41
C ALA A 185 3.38 -11.42 -21.11
N VAL A 186 2.98 -11.65 -19.86
CA VAL A 186 1.55 -11.71 -19.49
C VAL A 186 0.87 -10.35 -19.36
N THR A 187 1.66 -9.30 -19.16
CA THR A 187 1.16 -7.92 -19.04
C THR A 187 1.14 -7.20 -20.38
N GLY A 188 1.87 -7.65 -21.39
CA GLY A 188 1.77 -7.07 -22.71
C GLY A 188 2.92 -7.41 -23.62
N PHE A 189 4.15 -7.04 -23.27
CA PHE A 189 5.29 -7.11 -24.18
C PHE A 189 6.58 -7.36 -23.40
N ILE A 190 7.57 -7.95 -24.06
CA ILE A 190 8.94 -7.89 -23.58
C ILE A 190 9.48 -6.49 -23.84
N ILE A 191 10.04 -5.87 -22.80
CA ILE A 191 10.49 -4.48 -22.84
C ILE A 191 12.02 -4.46 -22.83
N ASP A 192 12.62 -3.77 -23.80
CA ASP A 192 14.03 -3.41 -23.71
C ASP A 192 14.20 -2.20 -22.77
N PRO A 193 14.84 -2.34 -21.60
CA PRO A 193 15.00 -1.23 -20.67
C PRO A 193 15.88 -0.10 -21.21
N TYR A 194 16.75 -0.37 -22.20
CA TYR A 194 17.64 0.67 -22.74
C TYR A 194 16.89 1.63 -23.65
N THR A 195 16.10 1.10 -24.57
CA THR A 195 15.36 1.90 -25.56
C THR A 195 13.90 2.16 -25.21
N GLY A 196 13.32 1.42 -24.26
CA GLY A 196 11.90 1.45 -23.94
C GLY A 196 11.01 0.79 -25.01
N LYS A 197 11.60 0.17 -26.04
CA LYS A 197 10.86 -0.51 -27.10
C LYS A 197 10.22 -1.80 -26.60
N GLN A 198 9.06 -2.08 -27.15
CA GLN A 198 8.24 -3.25 -26.83
C GLN A 198 8.30 -4.27 -27.97
N TYR A 199 8.42 -5.54 -27.61
CA TYR A 199 8.55 -6.65 -28.54
C TYR A 199 7.58 -7.77 -28.17
N SER A 200 7.09 -8.49 -29.18
CA SER A 200 6.55 -9.84 -28.96
C SER A 200 7.67 -10.78 -28.48
N VAL A 201 7.31 -11.93 -27.91
CA VAL A 201 8.31 -12.91 -27.44
C VAL A 201 9.22 -13.35 -28.59
N GLU A 202 8.63 -13.60 -29.77
CA GLU A 202 9.36 -14.03 -30.95
C GLU A 202 10.37 -12.98 -31.41
N GLU A 203 9.94 -11.71 -31.50
CA GLU A 203 10.82 -10.60 -31.87
C GLU A 203 11.91 -10.36 -30.83
N ALA A 204 11.60 -10.49 -29.53
CA ALA A 204 12.57 -10.29 -28.46
C ALA A 204 13.72 -11.31 -28.53
N VAL A 205 13.43 -12.55 -28.91
CA VAL A 205 14.45 -13.59 -29.13
C VAL A 205 15.29 -13.28 -30.36
N ILE A 206 14.66 -12.88 -31.48
CA ILE A 206 15.37 -12.49 -32.72
C ILE A 206 16.32 -11.31 -32.47
N ASN A 207 15.90 -10.34 -31.67
CA ASN A 207 16.70 -9.16 -31.33
C ASN A 207 17.69 -9.41 -30.18
N GLY A 208 17.80 -10.64 -29.65
CA GLY A 208 18.74 -11.00 -28.59
C GLY A 208 18.44 -10.39 -27.21
N ILE A 209 17.23 -9.87 -27.02
CA ILE A 209 16.78 -9.33 -25.72
C ILE A 209 16.53 -10.48 -24.74
N VAL A 210 16.04 -11.61 -25.25
CA VAL A 210 15.74 -12.83 -24.51
C VAL A 210 16.51 -13.99 -25.11
N ASP A 211 17.07 -14.85 -24.26
CA ASP A 211 17.79 -16.05 -24.72
C ASP A 211 16.79 -17.11 -25.23
N GLN A 212 17.19 -17.85 -26.27
CA GLN A 212 16.37 -18.88 -26.92
C GLN A 212 15.82 -19.94 -25.94
N GLU A 213 16.53 -20.20 -24.83
CA GLU A 213 16.12 -21.16 -23.80
C GLU A 213 14.80 -20.82 -23.11
N PHE A 214 14.40 -19.55 -23.07
CA PHE A 214 13.17 -19.10 -22.41
C PHE A 214 11.98 -18.94 -23.36
N LYS A 215 12.22 -19.09 -24.68
CA LYS A 215 11.22 -18.86 -25.71
C LYS A 215 9.91 -19.61 -25.45
N GLU A 216 9.97 -20.92 -25.22
CA GLU A 216 8.77 -21.75 -25.05
C GLU A 216 7.93 -21.35 -23.82
N LYS A 217 8.59 -21.08 -22.69
CA LYS A 217 7.93 -20.65 -21.46
C LYS A 217 7.29 -19.28 -21.59
N LEU A 218 7.96 -18.37 -22.30
CA LEU A 218 7.46 -17.02 -22.53
C LEU A 218 6.31 -17.01 -23.56
N LEU A 219 6.34 -17.87 -24.59
CA LEU A 219 5.21 -18.05 -25.51
C LEU A 219 3.97 -18.59 -24.77
N GLU A 220 4.15 -19.50 -23.81
CA GLU A 220 3.05 -19.95 -22.96
C GLU A 220 2.47 -18.80 -22.12
N SER A 221 3.33 -17.91 -21.63
CA SER A 221 2.93 -16.72 -20.88
C SER A 221 2.21 -15.69 -21.77
N GLU A 222 2.69 -15.46 -22.99
CA GLU A 222 2.11 -14.51 -23.94
C GLU A 222 0.65 -14.85 -24.33
N LYS A 223 0.22 -16.11 -24.16
CA LYS A 223 -1.21 -16.50 -24.29
C LYS A 223 -2.14 -15.72 -23.38
N ALA A 224 -1.66 -15.23 -22.23
CA ALA A 224 -2.45 -14.36 -21.35
C ALA A 224 -2.87 -13.03 -22.02
N VAL A 225 -2.14 -12.60 -23.05
CA VAL A 225 -2.43 -11.41 -23.86
C VAL A 225 -3.15 -11.77 -25.17
N LEU A 226 -2.71 -12.85 -25.83
CA LEU A 226 -3.25 -13.27 -27.13
C LEU A 226 -4.60 -14.02 -27.03
N GLY A 227 -4.90 -14.56 -25.84
CA GLY A 227 -6.06 -15.36 -25.51
C GLY A 227 -5.77 -16.86 -25.58
N TYR A 228 -6.39 -17.62 -24.67
CA TYR A 228 -6.37 -19.07 -24.67
C TYR A 228 -7.42 -19.58 -25.66
N ILE A 229 -6.98 -20.30 -26.70
CA ILE A 229 -7.89 -20.81 -27.72
C ILE A 229 -8.52 -22.10 -27.22
N HIS A 230 -9.84 -22.11 -27.08
CA HIS A 230 -10.61 -23.28 -26.69
C HIS A 230 -11.94 -23.31 -27.44
N SER A 231 -12.21 -24.42 -28.14
CA SER A 231 -13.44 -24.59 -28.94
C SER A 231 -13.68 -23.44 -29.92
N GLY A 232 -12.61 -22.98 -30.59
CA GLY A 232 -12.64 -21.86 -31.55
C GLY A 232 -12.79 -20.46 -30.95
N LYS A 233 -12.98 -20.33 -29.63
CA LYS A 233 -13.09 -19.05 -28.93
C LYS A 233 -11.76 -18.65 -28.29
N ARG A 234 -11.48 -17.34 -28.25
CA ARG A 234 -10.36 -16.79 -27.46
C ARG A 234 -10.86 -16.43 -26.07
N LEU A 235 -10.32 -17.09 -25.07
CA LEU A 235 -10.66 -16.89 -23.67
C LEU A 235 -9.63 -15.97 -23.00
N SER A 236 -10.11 -15.09 -22.12
CA SER A 236 -9.27 -14.34 -21.17
C SER A 236 -8.64 -15.28 -20.13
N VAL A 237 -7.69 -14.76 -19.34
CA VAL A 237 -7.02 -15.53 -18.28
C VAL A 237 -8.04 -16.12 -17.29
N PHE A 238 -8.98 -15.33 -16.81
CA PHE A 238 -10.00 -15.79 -15.86
C PHE A 238 -10.89 -16.89 -16.46
N GLN A 239 -11.35 -16.70 -17.70
CA GLN A 239 -12.15 -17.70 -18.40
C GLN A 239 -11.35 -18.99 -18.66
N ALA A 240 -10.05 -18.90 -18.90
CA ALA A 240 -9.17 -20.06 -19.04
C ALA A 240 -9.00 -20.83 -17.72
N ILE A 241 -9.01 -20.15 -16.57
CA ILE A 241 -9.06 -20.79 -15.25
C ILE A 241 -10.38 -21.54 -15.07
N GLU A 242 -11.52 -20.92 -15.40
CA GLU A 242 -12.83 -21.55 -15.30
C GLU A 242 -12.96 -22.77 -16.23
N ALA A 243 -12.39 -22.68 -17.44
CA ALA A 243 -12.30 -23.78 -18.39
C ALA A 243 -11.23 -24.83 -18.04
N ARG A 244 -10.52 -24.69 -16.91
CA ARG A 244 -9.43 -25.58 -16.45
C ARG A 244 -8.26 -25.72 -17.44
N LEU A 245 -8.07 -24.74 -18.32
CA LEU A 245 -6.93 -24.65 -19.23
C LEU A 245 -5.70 -24.06 -18.55
N LEU A 246 -5.93 -23.30 -17.47
CA LEU A 246 -4.89 -22.65 -16.70
C LEU A 246 -5.08 -22.98 -15.21
N GLU A 247 -3.99 -23.37 -14.55
CA GLU A 247 -4.00 -23.63 -13.11
C GLU A 247 -4.44 -22.38 -12.33
N ARG A 248 -5.34 -22.57 -11.36
CA ARG A 248 -5.95 -21.47 -10.61
C ARG A 248 -4.94 -20.54 -9.94
N GLN A 249 -3.88 -21.07 -9.32
CA GLN A 249 -2.86 -20.25 -8.65
C GLN A 249 -2.04 -19.45 -9.67
N LYS A 250 -1.56 -20.10 -10.74
CA LYS A 250 -0.88 -19.42 -11.84
C LYS A 250 -1.74 -18.32 -12.47
N GLY A 251 -3.01 -18.61 -12.72
CA GLY A 251 -3.94 -17.64 -13.29
C GLY A 251 -4.23 -16.44 -12.37
N LYS A 252 -4.34 -16.65 -11.05
CA LYS A 252 -4.46 -15.53 -10.09
C LYS A 252 -3.23 -14.63 -10.08
N ARG A 253 -2.01 -15.18 -10.17
CA ARG A 253 -0.77 -14.40 -10.27
C ARG A 253 -0.73 -13.55 -11.55
N ILE A 254 -1.17 -14.12 -12.67
CA ILE A 254 -1.27 -13.40 -13.94
C ILE A 254 -2.28 -12.25 -13.85
N LEU A 255 -3.46 -12.51 -13.28
CA LEU A 255 -4.49 -11.49 -13.09
C LEU A 255 -4.01 -10.36 -12.16
N GLU A 256 -3.28 -10.70 -11.10
CA GLU A 256 -2.67 -9.72 -10.20
C GLU A 256 -1.68 -8.79 -10.94
N ALA A 257 -0.78 -9.35 -11.75
CA ALA A 257 0.15 -8.56 -12.56
C ALA A 257 -0.57 -7.69 -13.61
N GLN A 258 -1.61 -8.21 -14.28
CA GLN A 258 -2.41 -7.44 -15.25
C GLN A 258 -3.14 -6.26 -14.58
N ILE A 259 -3.80 -6.51 -13.44
CA ILE A 259 -4.51 -5.47 -12.68
C ILE A 259 -3.53 -4.41 -12.19
N ALA A 260 -2.38 -4.81 -11.64
CA ALA A 260 -1.33 -3.91 -11.18
C ALA A 260 -0.74 -3.03 -12.31
N THR A 261 -0.85 -3.47 -13.57
CA THR A 261 -0.34 -2.76 -14.75
C THR A 261 -1.41 -2.03 -15.56
N GLY A 262 -2.61 -1.84 -15.01
CA GLY A 262 -3.65 -0.98 -15.56
C GLY A 262 -5.00 -1.65 -15.80
N GLY A 263 -5.09 -2.98 -15.71
CA GLY A 263 -6.36 -3.70 -15.82
C GLY A 263 -6.26 -5.09 -16.44
N VAL A 264 -7.35 -5.83 -16.39
CA VAL A 264 -7.46 -7.18 -16.98
C VAL A 264 -7.43 -7.07 -18.50
N ILE A 265 -6.70 -7.97 -19.18
CA ILE A 265 -6.58 -7.93 -20.64
C ILE A 265 -7.77 -8.64 -21.30
N ASP A 266 -8.44 -7.92 -22.22
CA ASP A 266 -9.38 -8.51 -23.18
C ASP A 266 -8.61 -8.94 -24.44
N PRO A 267 -8.41 -10.26 -24.66
CA PRO A 267 -7.62 -10.75 -25.79
C PRO A 267 -8.32 -10.59 -27.15
N VAL A 268 -9.64 -10.37 -27.17
CA VAL A 268 -10.41 -10.18 -28.41
C VAL A 268 -10.21 -8.76 -28.92
N ARG A 269 -10.45 -7.77 -28.05
CA ARG A 269 -10.26 -6.33 -28.37
C ARG A 269 -8.80 -5.90 -28.29
N SER A 270 -7.94 -6.68 -27.63
CA SER A 270 -6.52 -6.41 -27.44
C SER A 270 -6.25 -5.13 -26.65
N ILE A 271 -7.00 -4.93 -25.56
CA ILE A 271 -6.95 -3.75 -24.68
C ILE A 271 -6.98 -4.19 -23.21
N ARG A 272 -6.52 -3.34 -22.30
CA ARG A 272 -6.77 -3.51 -20.87
C ARG A 272 -8.10 -2.89 -20.49
N ILE A 273 -8.80 -3.56 -19.57
CA ILE A 273 -10.08 -3.13 -19.03
C ILE A 273 -9.93 -2.95 -17.51
N PRO A 274 -10.40 -1.82 -16.95
CA PRO A 274 -10.46 -1.61 -15.51
C PRO A 274 -11.07 -2.80 -14.76
N ALA A 275 -10.58 -3.09 -13.55
CA ALA A 275 -10.95 -4.30 -12.81
C ALA A 275 -12.45 -4.38 -12.49
N ASP A 276 -13.07 -3.25 -12.16
CA ASP A 276 -14.51 -3.10 -11.93
C ASP A 276 -15.34 -3.42 -13.20
N VAL A 277 -14.91 -2.90 -14.35
CA VAL A 277 -15.56 -3.17 -15.64
C VAL A 277 -15.33 -4.62 -16.09
N ALA A 278 -14.15 -5.16 -15.83
CA ALA A 278 -13.81 -6.55 -16.11
C ALA A 278 -14.73 -7.53 -15.37
N VAL A 279 -15.14 -7.20 -14.14
CA VAL A 279 -16.14 -7.98 -13.39
C VAL A 279 -17.50 -7.95 -14.07
N LEU A 280 -17.98 -6.77 -14.49
CA LEU A 280 -19.25 -6.63 -15.20
C LEU A 280 -19.27 -7.42 -16.52
N LYS A 281 -18.12 -7.58 -17.17
CA LYS A 281 -17.97 -8.31 -18.44
C LYS A 281 -17.65 -9.79 -18.29
N GLY A 282 -17.53 -10.30 -17.06
CA GLY A 282 -17.17 -11.71 -16.81
C GLY A 282 -15.72 -12.07 -17.18
N PHE A 283 -14.83 -11.08 -17.30
CA PHE A 283 -13.38 -11.30 -17.39
C PHE A 283 -12.72 -11.43 -16.01
N LEU A 284 -13.49 -11.20 -14.96
CA LEU A 284 -13.11 -11.38 -13.57
C LEU A 284 -14.40 -11.62 -12.77
N ASN A 285 -14.29 -12.16 -11.56
CA ASN A 285 -15.41 -12.19 -10.61
C ASN A 285 -15.09 -11.39 -9.35
N HIS A 286 -16.15 -10.93 -8.65
CA HIS A 286 -16.01 -10.12 -7.44
C HIS A 286 -15.17 -10.81 -6.36
N THR A 287 -15.29 -12.13 -6.22
CA THR A 287 -14.56 -12.90 -5.20
C THR A 287 -13.06 -12.90 -5.48
N THR A 288 -12.63 -13.11 -6.72
CA THR A 288 -11.21 -13.09 -7.08
C THR A 288 -10.63 -11.70 -6.90
N LEU A 289 -11.34 -10.64 -7.31
CA LEU A 289 -10.88 -9.27 -7.13
C LEU A 289 -10.70 -8.91 -5.64
N LYS A 290 -11.68 -9.24 -4.80
CA LYS A 290 -11.64 -8.92 -3.37
C LYS A 290 -10.51 -9.64 -2.63
N PHE A 291 -10.22 -10.88 -2.99
CA PHE A 291 -9.25 -11.73 -2.31
C PHE A 291 -7.95 -11.92 -3.11
N LEU A 292 -7.65 -10.99 -4.03
CA LEU A 292 -6.46 -11.09 -4.89
C LEU A 292 -5.14 -10.85 -4.14
N HIS A 293 -5.20 -10.01 -3.11
CA HIS A 293 -4.05 -9.67 -2.26
C HIS A 293 -4.13 -10.30 -0.87
N GLU A 294 -4.94 -11.36 -0.71
CA GLU A 294 -5.00 -12.13 0.52
C GLU A 294 -4.08 -13.35 0.44
N PRO A 295 -3.09 -13.50 1.35
CA PRO A 295 -2.11 -14.59 1.29
C PRO A 295 -2.72 -16.00 1.27
N ALA A 296 -3.87 -16.19 1.93
CA ALA A 296 -4.58 -17.47 1.93
C ALA A 296 -5.23 -17.81 0.58
N SER A 297 -5.60 -16.80 -0.20
CA SER A 297 -6.28 -16.95 -1.50
C SER A 297 -5.28 -16.95 -2.67
N ASN A 298 -4.32 -16.03 -2.66
CA ASN A 298 -3.33 -15.84 -3.71
C ASN A 298 -1.95 -15.71 -3.09
N VAL A 299 -1.12 -16.73 -3.31
CA VAL A 299 0.25 -16.73 -2.82
C VAL A 299 1.08 -15.74 -3.62
N LYS A 300 1.86 -14.93 -2.90
CA LYS A 300 2.83 -13.99 -3.48
C LYS A 300 3.72 -14.71 -4.50
N GLY A 301 3.68 -14.24 -5.75
CA GLY A 301 4.17 -14.97 -6.91
C GLY A 301 5.56 -14.57 -7.40
N PHE A 302 6.10 -13.45 -6.92
CA PHE A 302 7.34 -12.85 -7.41
C PHE A 302 8.34 -12.67 -6.28
N HIS A 303 9.63 -12.72 -6.60
CA HIS A 303 10.69 -12.57 -5.61
C HIS A 303 11.50 -11.27 -5.79
N LEU A 304 11.77 -10.59 -4.67
CA LEU A 304 12.77 -9.53 -4.64
C LEU A 304 14.15 -10.13 -4.95
N PRO A 305 14.92 -9.58 -5.92
CA PRO A 305 16.12 -10.26 -6.38
C PRO A 305 17.22 -10.48 -5.33
N ILE A 306 17.37 -9.55 -4.37
CA ILE A 306 18.38 -9.65 -3.32
C ILE A 306 17.87 -10.45 -2.11
N SER A 307 16.73 -10.05 -1.53
CA SER A 307 16.23 -10.63 -0.28
C SER A 307 15.49 -11.96 -0.47
N LYS A 308 15.12 -12.30 -1.71
CA LYS A 308 14.22 -13.41 -2.07
C LYS A 308 12.89 -13.39 -1.33
N GLN A 309 12.49 -12.23 -0.81
CA GLN A 309 11.20 -12.05 -0.18
C GLN A 309 10.10 -12.15 -1.25
N SER A 310 9.12 -13.01 -1.03
CA SER A 310 7.97 -13.15 -1.91
C SER A 310 7.05 -11.92 -1.79
N MET A 311 6.63 -11.39 -2.94
CA MET A 311 5.88 -10.14 -3.11
C MET A 311 4.74 -10.32 -4.12
N TYR A 312 3.73 -9.46 -4.02
CA TYR A 312 2.78 -9.21 -5.12
C TYR A 312 3.43 -8.29 -6.16
N TYR A 313 2.99 -8.35 -7.41
CA TYR A 313 3.51 -7.48 -8.47
C TYR A 313 3.22 -6.01 -8.19
N SER A 314 2.06 -5.70 -7.62
CA SER A 314 1.69 -4.35 -7.19
C SER A 314 2.67 -3.79 -6.13
N GLU A 315 3.14 -4.63 -5.21
CA GLU A 315 4.13 -4.25 -4.19
C GLU A 315 5.50 -3.98 -4.84
N LEU A 316 5.91 -4.77 -5.84
CA LEU A 316 7.16 -4.55 -6.58
C LEU A 316 7.13 -3.26 -7.39
N LEU A 317 6.02 -2.96 -8.06
CA LEU A 317 5.84 -1.70 -8.80
C LEU A 317 5.93 -0.46 -7.90
N GLN A 318 5.55 -0.58 -6.63
CA GLN A 318 5.72 0.50 -5.66
C GLN A 318 7.19 0.75 -5.28
N LEU A 319 8.09 -0.22 -5.51
CA LEU A 319 9.53 -0.07 -5.26
C LEU A 319 10.28 0.45 -6.50
N CYS A 320 9.67 0.42 -7.68
CA CYS A 320 10.36 0.80 -8.90
C CYS A 320 10.61 2.31 -9.00
N VAL A 321 11.70 2.63 -9.71
CA VAL A 321 12.03 3.98 -10.18
C VAL A 321 11.65 4.07 -11.66
N LEU A 322 11.04 5.18 -12.06
CA LEU A 322 10.77 5.52 -13.45
C LEU A 322 12.01 6.13 -14.09
N ASP A 323 12.53 5.50 -15.13
CA ASP A 323 13.56 6.07 -15.99
C ASP A 323 12.94 7.06 -16.99
N LEU A 324 13.37 8.32 -16.95
CA LEU A 324 12.89 9.37 -17.85
C LEU A 324 13.28 9.13 -19.31
N ASP A 325 14.41 8.45 -19.56
CA ASP A 325 14.91 8.22 -20.92
C ASP A 325 14.06 7.19 -21.67
N SER A 326 13.91 6.01 -21.08
CA SER A 326 13.16 4.91 -21.69
C SER A 326 11.67 4.95 -21.36
N LYS A 327 11.25 5.78 -20.40
CA LYS A 327 9.89 5.81 -19.83
C LYS A 327 9.47 4.43 -19.33
N THR A 328 10.39 3.74 -18.64
CA THR A 328 10.15 2.40 -18.10
C THR A 328 10.35 2.35 -16.59
N TYR A 329 9.69 1.40 -15.93
CA TYR A 329 9.90 1.12 -14.52
C TYR A 329 11.08 0.17 -14.33
N LEU A 330 12.01 0.55 -13.47
CA LEU A 330 13.18 -0.23 -13.12
C LEU A 330 13.16 -0.55 -11.62
N LEU A 331 13.44 -1.80 -11.26
CA LEU A 331 13.52 -2.19 -9.87
C LEU A 331 14.92 -1.84 -9.32
N PRO A 332 15.04 -0.97 -8.29
CA PRO A 332 16.33 -0.61 -7.72
C PRO A 332 16.95 -1.80 -6.99
N ILE A 333 18.25 -2.00 -7.19
CA ILE A 333 19.08 -3.00 -6.52
C ILE A 333 20.28 -2.27 -5.93
N GLY A 334 20.40 -2.34 -4.61
CA GLY A 334 21.50 -1.80 -3.85
C GLY A 334 21.16 -1.58 -2.39
N ASP A 335 22.15 -1.12 -1.64
CA ASP A 335 22.03 -0.89 -0.20
C ASP A 335 21.46 0.49 0.15
N ARG A 336 21.31 1.39 -0.83
CA ARG A 336 20.81 2.76 -0.61
C ARG A 336 19.28 2.77 -0.41
N GLN A 337 18.57 1.73 -0.87
CA GLN A 337 17.12 1.55 -0.76
C GLN A 337 16.36 2.83 -1.15
N ILE A 338 16.69 3.40 -2.31
CA ILE A 338 16.24 4.75 -2.71
C ILE A 338 14.72 4.91 -2.82
N SER A 339 14.02 3.80 -3.10
CA SER A 339 12.56 3.74 -3.21
C SER A 339 11.86 3.27 -1.93
N ALA A 340 12.60 3.05 -0.85
CA ALA A 340 12.01 2.74 0.45
C ALA A 340 11.81 4.01 1.28
N PHE A 341 10.77 4.03 2.10
CA PHE A 341 10.62 5.06 3.11
C PHE A 341 11.69 4.88 4.18
N THR A 342 12.42 5.95 4.47
CA THR A 342 13.25 6.02 5.67
C THR A 342 12.60 6.99 6.64
N ALA A 343 12.78 6.77 7.94
CA ALA A 343 12.24 7.68 8.94
C ALA A 343 12.73 9.12 8.71
N GLU A 344 13.95 9.29 8.20
CA GLU A 344 14.56 10.59 7.91
C GLU A 344 14.11 11.24 6.60
N LYS A 345 13.47 10.49 5.68
CA LYS A 345 12.99 11.01 4.39
C LYS A 345 11.47 11.06 4.32
N GLY A 346 10.95 12.23 3.92
CA GLY A 346 9.53 12.44 3.69
C GLY A 346 8.97 11.62 2.53
N HIS A 347 9.77 11.48 1.47
CA HIS A 347 9.39 10.88 0.20
C HIS A 347 10.38 9.82 -0.25
N LYS A 348 9.90 8.88 -1.07
CA LYS A 348 10.75 7.94 -1.81
C LYS A 348 11.15 8.56 -3.15
N ILE A 349 12.27 8.11 -3.71
CA ILE A 349 12.64 8.45 -5.09
C ILE A 349 11.79 7.59 -6.02
N CYS A 350 11.06 8.24 -6.91
CA CYS A 350 10.23 7.55 -7.90
C CYS A 350 10.69 7.78 -9.32
N VAL A 351 11.56 8.76 -9.57
CA VAL A 351 11.96 9.17 -10.90
C VAL A 351 13.47 9.33 -10.93
N ALA A 352 14.12 8.79 -11.95
CA ALA A 352 15.54 8.98 -12.19
C ALA A 352 15.81 9.30 -13.66
N ASP A 353 16.75 10.20 -13.87
CA ASP A 353 17.41 10.42 -15.15
C ASP A 353 18.76 9.70 -15.11
N ILE A 354 18.85 8.61 -15.85
CA ILE A 354 20.03 7.74 -15.87
C ILE A 354 21.21 8.41 -16.59
N ARG A 355 20.96 9.26 -17.60
CA ARG A 355 22.04 9.98 -18.31
C ARG A 355 22.71 11.00 -17.42
N SER A 356 21.93 11.76 -16.66
CA SER A 356 22.49 12.73 -15.72
C SER A 356 22.85 12.10 -14.37
N GLY A 357 22.44 10.85 -14.12
CA GLY A 357 22.57 10.18 -12.83
C GLY A 357 21.77 10.89 -11.73
N MET A 358 20.75 11.66 -12.10
CA MET A 358 19.92 12.46 -11.21
C MET A 358 18.74 11.64 -10.71
N GLU A 359 18.62 11.51 -9.40
CA GLU A 359 17.50 10.86 -8.73
C GLU A 359 16.62 11.95 -8.11
N MET A 360 15.31 11.87 -8.32
CA MET A 360 14.37 12.89 -7.87
C MET A 360 13.06 12.29 -7.36
N THR A 361 12.38 13.03 -6.50
CA THR A 361 11.01 12.69 -6.09
C THR A 361 10.04 12.92 -7.25
N ARG A 362 8.86 12.30 -7.18
CA ARG A 362 7.79 12.53 -8.17
C ARG A 362 7.42 14.02 -8.31
N HIS A 363 7.46 14.77 -7.21
CA HIS A 363 7.06 16.17 -7.19
C HIS A 363 8.13 17.05 -7.84
N GLU A 364 9.41 16.83 -7.50
CA GLU A 364 10.53 17.53 -8.14
C GLU A 364 10.57 17.27 -9.66
N ALA A 365 10.25 16.04 -10.09
CA ALA A 365 10.15 15.72 -11.51
C ALA A 365 9.04 16.50 -12.22
N TYR A 366 7.89 16.66 -11.56
CA TYR A 366 6.75 17.40 -12.08
C TYR A 366 7.04 18.91 -12.13
N GLU A 367 7.59 19.48 -11.06
CA GLU A 367 7.98 20.90 -11.00
C GLU A 367 9.00 21.27 -12.08
N ARG A 368 9.93 20.36 -12.40
CA ARG A 368 10.92 20.55 -13.47
C ARG A 368 10.38 20.26 -14.88
N GLY A 369 9.13 19.83 -15.00
CA GLY A 369 8.50 19.51 -16.28
C GLY A 369 9.02 18.22 -16.95
N HIS A 370 9.68 17.33 -16.20
CA HIS A 370 10.15 16.05 -16.73
C HIS A 370 9.02 15.03 -16.89
N ILE A 371 7.98 15.12 -16.06
CA ILE A 371 6.77 14.30 -16.14
C ILE A 371 5.53 15.19 -16.30
N ASP A 372 4.51 14.66 -16.97
CA ASP A 372 3.22 15.33 -17.08
C ASP A 372 2.33 15.09 -15.85
N GLN A 373 1.24 15.85 -15.79
CA GLN A 373 0.31 15.83 -14.66
C GLN A 373 -0.34 14.44 -14.46
N ASN A 374 -0.65 13.73 -15.55
CA ASN A 374 -1.25 12.39 -15.47
C ASN A 374 -0.28 11.38 -14.84
N MET A 375 0.98 11.42 -15.26
CA MET A 375 2.02 10.56 -14.71
C MET A 375 2.30 10.90 -13.24
N TYR A 376 2.32 12.18 -12.88
CA TYR A 376 2.47 12.62 -11.50
C TYR A 376 1.36 12.05 -10.59
N PHE A 377 0.10 12.16 -11.01
CA PHE A 377 -1.03 11.63 -10.23
C PHE A 377 -0.99 10.11 -10.09
N GLU A 378 -0.62 9.38 -11.13
CA GLU A 378 -0.49 7.92 -11.04
C GLU A 378 0.59 7.51 -10.05
N LEU A 379 1.78 8.12 -10.14
CA LEU A 379 2.87 7.84 -9.21
C LEU A 379 2.47 8.18 -7.77
N SER A 380 1.73 9.28 -7.59
CA SER A 380 1.17 9.66 -6.29
C SER A 380 0.19 8.62 -5.75
N GLN A 381 -0.80 8.19 -6.53
CA GLN A 381 -1.82 7.23 -6.10
C GLN A 381 -1.22 5.92 -5.59
N ARG A 382 -0.04 5.53 -6.10
CA ARG A 382 0.69 4.35 -5.61
C ARG A 382 1.24 4.55 -4.19
N GLU A 383 1.64 5.76 -3.83
CA GLU A 383 2.29 6.07 -2.55
C GLU A 383 1.35 6.57 -1.46
N CYS A 384 0.51 7.55 -1.78
CA CYS A 384 -0.26 8.31 -0.79
C CYS A 384 -1.67 8.57 -1.31
N GLU A 385 -2.58 8.79 -0.38
CA GLU A 385 -3.98 9.11 -0.67
C GLU A 385 -4.38 10.27 0.25
N TRP A 386 -4.24 11.48 -0.28
CA TRP A 386 -4.46 12.72 0.47
C TRP A 386 -5.91 13.17 0.38
N GLU A 387 -6.53 13.36 1.54
CA GLU A 387 -7.86 13.93 1.68
C GLU A 387 -7.82 15.22 2.50
N SER A 388 -8.67 16.18 2.15
CA SER A 388 -8.84 17.42 2.91
C SER A 388 -10.13 17.37 3.72
N THR A 389 -10.03 17.62 5.02
CA THR A 389 -11.16 17.70 5.94
C THR A 389 -11.16 19.04 6.66
N THR A 390 -12.33 19.54 7.04
CA THR A 390 -12.43 20.75 7.87
C THR A 390 -12.66 20.32 9.31
N ILE A 391 -11.77 20.73 10.20
CA ILE A 391 -11.85 20.52 11.65
C ILE A 391 -12.13 21.85 12.35
N PHE A 392 -12.64 21.79 13.57
CA PHE A 392 -12.83 22.98 14.41
C PHE A 392 -11.89 22.92 15.61
N ASP A 393 -11.21 24.03 15.90
CA ASP A 393 -10.40 24.13 17.10
C ASP A 393 -11.28 24.24 18.37
N SER A 394 -10.66 24.16 19.55
CA SER A 394 -11.35 24.34 20.83
C SER A 394 -11.98 25.73 21.02
N LYS A 395 -11.69 26.69 20.12
CA LYS A 395 -12.22 28.05 20.09
C LYS A 395 -13.31 28.23 19.01
N GLY A 396 -13.66 27.18 18.28
CA GLY A 396 -14.67 27.20 17.22
C GLY A 396 -14.20 27.72 15.85
N ASN A 397 -12.91 27.96 15.65
CA ASN A 397 -12.38 28.36 14.33
C ASN A 397 -12.25 27.14 13.41
N SER A 398 -12.67 27.28 12.16
CA SER A 398 -12.47 26.27 11.12
C SER A 398 -11.00 26.23 10.70
N GLN A 399 -10.42 25.04 10.71
CA GLN A 399 -9.09 24.73 10.20
C GLN A 399 -9.20 23.62 9.16
N THR A 400 -8.30 23.64 8.17
CA THR A 400 -8.25 22.64 7.12
C THR A 400 -7.13 21.65 7.42
N GLU A 401 -7.50 20.38 7.60
CA GLU A 401 -6.59 19.26 7.86
C GLU A 401 -6.44 18.41 6.59
N LEU A 402 -5.21 18.27 6.11
CA LEU A 402 -4.84 17.29 5.09
C LEU A 402 -4.40 16.00 5.78
N THR A 403 -5.02 14.87 5.43
CA THR A 403 -4.68 13.56 5.97
C THR A 403 -4.29 12.61 4.85
N ASP A 404 -3.16 11.92 4.99
CA ASP A 404 -2.79 10.80 4.13
C ASP A 404 -3.34 9.50 4.73
N LEU A 405 -4.30 8.89 4.06
CA LEU A 405 -4.96 7.67 4.53
C LEU A 405 -4.01 6.46 4.60
N LYS A 406 -2.91 6.47 3.83
CA LYS A 406 -1.94 5.35 3.80
C LYS A 406 -0.91 5.46 4.91
N THR A 407 -0.28 6.62 5.06
CA THR A 407 0.81 6.81 6.03
C THR A 407 0.33 7.31 7.40
N GLY A 408 -0.89 7.82 7.47
CA GLY A 408 -1.48 8.45 8.66
C GLY A 408 -0.91 9.84 8.97
N ARG A 409 -0.16 10.46 8.04
CA ARG A 409 0.36 11.82 8.24
C ARG A 409 -0.78 12.84 8.18
N LYS A 410 -0.66 13.87 9.01
CA LYS A 410 -1.61 14.98 9.06
C LYS A 410 -0.91 16.32 9.01
N PHE A 411 -1.46 17.23 8.22
CA PHE A 411 -1.03 18.63 8.13
C PHE A 411 -2.20 19.56 8.40
N ILE A 412 -2.00 20.52 9.29
CA ILE A 412 -2.96 21.60 9.51
C ILE A 412 -2.49 22.81 8.72
N ILE A 413 -3.26 23.22 7.71
CA ILE A 413 -2.85 24.22 6.74
C ILE A 413 -2.63 25.58 7.41
N GLU A 414 -3.53 26.00 8.31
CA GLU A 414 -3.44 27.30 8.99
C GLU A 414 -2.19 27.39 9.87
N GLU A 415 -1.75 26.27 10.45
CA GLU A 415 -0.52 26.19 11.23
C GLU A 415 0.71 26.34 10.33
N ALA A 416 0.74 25.65 9.18
CA ALA A 416 1.82 25.79 8.20
C ALA A 416 1.94 27.23 7.65
N VAL A 417 0.83 27.96 7.53
CA VAL A 417 0.84 29.40 7.19
C VAL A 417 1.42 30.23 8.32
N SER A 418 1.00 29.97 9.56
CA SER A 418 1.48 30.72 10.71
C SER A 418 3.00 30.57 10.92
N GLN A 419 3.54 29.41 10.56
CA GLN A 419 4.98 29.10 10.59
C GLN A 419 5.74 29.61 9.37
N GLY A 420 5.05 30.18 8.37
CA GLY A 420 5.67 30.71 7.15
C GLY A 420 6.15 29.63 6.18
N ILE A 421 5.70 28.38 6.32
CA ILE A 421 6.05 27.28 5.40
C ILE A 421 5.33 27.47 4.05
N ILE A 422 4.09 27.96 4.10
CA ILE A 422 3.24 28.22 2.92
C ILE A 422 2.74 29.65 2.91
N GLU A 423 2.73 30.24 1.72
CA GLU A 423 2.09 31.51 1.44
C GLU A 423 0.55 31.40 1.33
N ARG A 424 -0.16 32.44 1.75
CA ARG A 424 -1.63 32.50 1.62
C ARG A 424 -2.12 32.39 0.17
N SER A 425 -1.28 32.76 -0.81
CA SER A 425 -1.54 32.67 -2.26
C SER A 425 -1.74 31.23 -2.75
N LEU A 426 -1.03 30.26 -2.17
CA LEU A 426 -1.18 28.84 -2.53
C LEU A 426 -2.49 28.28 -1.99
N ILE A 427 -2.96 28.80 -0.86
CA ILE A 427 -4.22 28.35 -0.24
C ILE A 427 -5.41 28.89 -1.00
N SER A 428 -5.35 30.11 -1.53
CA SER A 428 -6.43 30.59 -2.41
C SER A 428 -6.54 29.71 -3.65
N LYS A 429 -5.41 29.36 -4.28
CA LYS A 429 -5.39 28.42 -5.41
C LYS A 429 -5.94 27.04 -5.07
N PHE A 430 -5.62 26.51 -3.88
CA PHE A 430 -6.17 25.24 -3.40
C PHE A 430 -7.68 25.33 -3.18
N LYS A 431 -8.17 26.41 -2.55
CA LYS A 431 -9.61 26.64 -2.34
C LYS A 431 -10.38 26.85 -3.65
N GLU A 432 -9.72 27.40 -4.66
CA GLU A 432 -10.24 27.55 -6.03
C GLU A 432 -10.17 26.23 -6.83
N GLY A 433 -9.57 25.17 -6.30
CA GLY A 433 -9.44 23.87 -6.96
C GLY A 433 -8.37 23.81 -8.05
N LEU A 434 -7.47 24.80 -8.12
CA LEU A 434 -6.38 24.85 -9.10
C LEU A 434 -5.22 23.92 -8.74
N ILE A 435 -5.07 23.59 -7.46
CA ILE A 435 -4.02 22.72 -6.92
C ILE A 435 -4.70 21.55 -6.22
N SER A 436 -4.21 20.34 -6.45
CA SER A 436 -4.72 19.14 -5.78
C SER A 436 -4.24 19.04 -4.32
N ALA A 437 -4.96 18.28 -3.49
CA ALA A 437 -4.52 18.00 -2.12
C ALA A 437 -3.14 17.34 -2.07
N THR A 438 -2.86 16.47 -3.06
CA THR A 438 -1.57 15.83 -3.26
C THR A 438 -0.46 16.83 -3.53
N GLU A 439 -0.65 17.76 -4.48
CA GLU A 439 0.36 18.78 -4.80
C GLU A 439 0.65 19.65 -3.58
N LEU A 440 -0.40 20.08 -2.87
CA LEU A 440 -0.23 20.87 -1.66
C LEU A 440 0.52 20.10 -0.57
N ALA A 441 0.25 18.81 -0.41
CA ALA A 441 0.94 17.96 0.54
C ALA A 441 2.40 17.71 0.18
N ASP A 442 2.72 17.49 -1.11
CA ASP A 442 4.11 17.35 -1.56
C ASP A 442 4.89 18.67 -1.37
N ILE A 443 4.26 19.83 -1.58
CA ILE A 443 4.84 21.15 -1.26
C ILE A 443 5.09 21.30 0.24
N LEU A 444 4.16 20.86 1.08
CA LEU A 444 4.33 20.87 2.55
C LEU A 444 5.53 20.05 2.97
N VAL A 445 5.61 18.80 2.49
CA VAL A 445 6.67 17.88 2.89
C VAL A 445 8.03 18.32 2.32
N SER A 446 8.09 18.88 1.11
CA SER A 446 9.35 19.35 0.51
C SER A 446 9.92 20.59 1.20
N ARG A 447 9.05 21.49 1.69
CA ARG A 447 9.46 22.71 2.41
C ARG A 447 9.70 22.48 3.89
N ASN A 448 9.08 21.46 4.47
CA ASN A 448 9.29 21.11 5.86
C ASN A 448 10.69 20.51 6.04
N LYS A 449 11.59 21.25 6.68
CA LYS A 449 12.93 20.73 6.99
C LYS A 449 12.80 19.72 8.12
N PRO A 450 13.24 18.46 7.94
CA PRO A 450 13.24 17.48 9.02
C PRO A 450 14.07 18.03 10.18
N PHE A 451 13.43 18.28 11.31
CA PHE A 451 14.12 18.58 12.57
C PHE A 451 14.03 17.35 13.47
N LYS A 452 15.01 17.19 14.36
CA LYS A 452 15.01 16.10 15.34
C LYS A 452 14.74 16.73 16.70
N ASP A 453 13.68 16.31 17.40
CA ASP A 453 13.44 16.73 18.78
C ASP A 453 14.25 15.84 19.74
N PRO A 454 15.41 16.30 20.26
CA PRO A 454 16.21 15.50 21.18
C PRO A 454 15.48 15.18 22.49
N ASN A 455 14.43 15.95 22.79
CA ASN A 455 13.63 15.82 24.00
C ASN A 455 12.35 15.00 23.78
N SER A 456 12.19 14.41 22.59
CA SER A 456 11.03 13.57 22.27
C SER A 456 11.10 12.28 23.10
N PRO A 457 10.05 11.94 23.87
CA PRO A 457 9.85 10.55 24.29
C PRO A 457 9.53 9.69 23.05
N ILE A 458 9.45 8.39 23.23
CA ILE A 458 8.95 7.49 22.18
C ILE A 458 7.47 7.81 21.91
N ALA A 459 7.19 8.41 20.74
CA ALA A 459 5.87 8.85 20.31
C ALA A 459 4.97 7.70 19.84
N GLY A 460 5.57 6.63 19.32
CA GLY A 460 4.83 5.48 18.81
C GLY A 460 5.70 4.49 18.05
N TYR A 461 5.06 3.80 17.12
CA TYR A 461 5.66 2.80 16.26
C TYR A 461 5.62 3.26 14.80
N TRP A 462 6.71 3.03 14.09
CA TRP A 462 6.79 3.24 12.65
C TRP A 462 6.87 1.89 11.96
N ILE A 463 5.85 1.57 11.16
CA ILE A 463 5.83 0.37 10.32
C ILE A 463 6.60 0.70 9.05
N TYR A 464 7.78 0.10 8.89
CA TYR A 464 8.71 0.50 7.82
C TYR A 464 8.27 -0.02 6.45
N GLU A 465 7.45 -1.07 6.39
CA GLU A 465 6.93 -1.62 5.12
C GLU A 465 5.82 -0.75 4.52
N THR A 466 4.94 -0.17 5.34
CA THR A 466 3.80 0.65 4.90
C THR A 466 4.02 2.14 5.12
N ASN A 467 5.11 2.53 5.80
CA ASN A 467 5.37 3.88 6.29
C ASN A 467 4.23 4.45 7.15
N GLU A 468 3.48 3.57 7.83
CA GLU A 468 2.41 3.98 8.74
C GLU A 468 2.98 4.41 10.10
N ARG A 469 2.49 5.54 10.61
CA ARG A 469 2.71 6.00 11.99
C ARG A 469 1.58 5.49 12.88
N VAL A 470 1.93 4.67 13.86
CA VAL A 470 0.98 4.05 14.77
C VAL A 470 1.21 4.59 16.18
N SER A 471 0.18 5.15 16.79
CA SER A 471 0.25 5.61 18.19
C SER A 471 0.49 4.43 19.14
N VAL A 472 1.07 4.72 20.30
CA VAL A 472 1.33 3.71 21.34
C VAL A 472 0.06 2.93 21.69
N PHE A 473 -1.07 3.63 21.84
CA PHE A 473 -2.35 2.98 22.12
C PHE A 473 -2.91 2.18 20.92
N LYS A 474 -2.81 2.70 19.70
CA LYS A 474 -3.24 1.95 18.49
C LYS A 474 -2.43 0.67 18.32
N ALA A 475 -1.15 0.68 18.70
CA ALA A 475 -0.28 -0.50 18.68
C ALA A 475 -0.72 -1.58 19.67
N LEU A 476 -1.34 -1.21 20.81
CA LEU A 476 -1.97 -2.16 21.73
C LEU A 476 -3.12 -2.91 21.06
N ARG A 477 -4.02 -2.17 20.40
CA ARG A 477 -5.19 -2.75 19.72
C ARG A 477 -4.81 -3.67 18.55
N ARG A 478 -3.66 -3.40 17.93
CA ARG A 478 -3.10 -4.20 16.83
C ARG A 478 -2.17 -5.34 17.32
N ASN A 479 -2.09 -5.59 18.63
CA ASN A 479 -1.21 -6.60 19.23
C ASN A 479 0.27 -6.50 18.81
N MET A 480 0.75 -5.29 18.54
CA MET A 480 2.14 -5.09 18.10
C MET A 480 3.14 -5.23 19.27
N ALA A 481 2.70 -4.84 20.48
CA ALA A 481 3.47 -4.94 21.71
C ALA A 481 2.59 -5.39 22.89
N ASP A 482 3.23 -5.93 23.94
CA ASP A 482 2.55 -6.36 25.16
C ASP A 482 2.07 -5.16 25.99
N ARG A 483 1.01 -5.37 26.77
CA ARG A 483 0.38 -4.34 27.62
C ARG A 483 1.38 -3.59 28.50
N ILE A 484 2.35 -4.31 29.06
CA ILE A 484 3.38 -3.72 29.92
C ILE A 484 4.19 -2.69 29.14
N THR A 485 4.70 -3.04 27.95
CA THR A 485 5.44 -2.12 27.10
C THR A 485 4.61 -0.88 26.77
N ILE A 486 3.36 -1.06 26.36
CA ILE A 486 2.46 0.06 26.03
C ILE A 486 2.27 1.01 27.21
N TYR A 487 1.98 0.49 28.40
CA TYR A 487 1.81 1.34 29.58
C TYR A 487 3.07 2.12 29.92
N ARG A 488 4.25 1.49 29.88
CA ARG A 488 5.53 2.18 30.14
C ARG A 488 5.80 3.29 29.13
N LEU A 489 5.46 3.09 27.86
CA LEU A 489 5.59 4.14 26.84
C LEU A 489 4.60 5.29 27.07
N LEU A 490 3.35 5.00 27.43
CA LEU A 490 2.36 6.04 27.76
C LEU A 490 2.70 6.81 29.04
N GLU A 491 3.23 6.14 30.07
CA GLU A 491 3.76 6.78 31.29
C GLU A 491 4.90 7.76 30.93
N ALA A 492 5.81 7.35 30.03
CA ALA A 492 6.88 8.21 29.56
C ALA A 492 6.37 9.43 28.77
N GLN A 493 5.32 9.28 27.96
CA GLN A 493 4.68 10.41 27.27
C GLN A 493 4.01 11.37 28.27
N ALA A 494 3.18 10.84 29.18
CA ALA A 494 2.47 11.63 30.18
C ALA A 494 3.43 12.44 31.08
N SER A 495 4.54 11.83 31.49
CA SER A 495 5.55 12.49 32.34
C SER A 495 6.43 13.52 31.62
N THR A 496 6.37 13.60 30.30
CA THR A 496 7.21 14.50 29.46
C THR A 496 6.41 15.50 28.62
N GLY A 497 5.15 15.72 29.00
CA GLY A 497 4.31 16.79 28.46
C GLY A 497 2.89 16.39 28.06
N GLY A 498 2.60 15.10 27.97
CA GLY A 498 1.27 14.60 27.60
C GLY A 498 1.30 13.50 26.55
N VAL A 499 0.14 12.91 26.26
CA VAL A 499 -0.01 11.86 25.27
C VAL A 499 0.21 12.43 23.88
N ILE A 500 1.04 11.76 23.09
CA ILE A 500 1.42 12.23 21.76
C ILE A 500 0.50 11.63 20.70
N ASP A 501 0.00 12.47 19.81
CA ASP A 501 -0.56 12.05 18.53
C ASP A 501 0.56 12.02 17.47
N PRO A 502 0.98 10.83 17.01
CA PRO A 502 2.10 10.72 16.08
C PRO A 502 1.76 11.18 14.65
N SER A 503 0.49 11.46 14.34
CA SER A 503 0.06 11.90 13.00
C SER A 503 0.36 13.38 12.72
N ASN A 504 0.22 14.22 13.74
CA ASN A 504 0.44 15.68 13.70
C ASN A 504 1.53 16.16 14.66
N GLY A 505 2.04 15.28 15.53
CA GLY A 505 3.09 15.58 16.51
C GLY A 505 2.63 16.33 17.76
N LYS A 506 1.32 16.56 17.94
CA LYS A 506 0.77 17.31 19.06
C LYS A 506 0.72 16.48 20.33
N LYS A 507 0.92 17.16 21.47
CA LYS A 507 0.79 16.60 22.82
C LYS A 507 -0.53 17.07 23.41
N TYR A 508 -1.24 16.14 24.04
CA TYR A 508 -2.53 16.39 24.68
C TYR A 508 -2.47 15.98 26.15
N SER A 509 -3.20 16.69 27.00
CA SER A 509 -3.42 16.24 28.38
C SER A 509 -4.10 14.87 28.38
N VAL A 510 -4.02 14.13 29.49
CA VAL A 510 -4.65 12.79 29.59
C VAL A 510 -6.17 12.89 29.35
N SER A 511 -6.80 13.98 29.78
CA SER A 511 -8.23 14.22 29.58
C SER A 511 -8.59 14.50 28.11
N GLU A 512 -7.83 15.36 27.42
CA GLU A 512 -8.05 15.65 25.99
C GLU A 512 -7.73 14.44 25.12
N ALA A 513 -6.69 13.68 25.47
CA ALA A 513 -6.31 12.46 24.77
C ALA A 513 -7.41 11.39 24.85
N LEU A 514 -8.08 11.28 25.99
CA LEU A 514 -9.24 10.40 26.17
C LEU A 514 -10.41 10.85 25.28
N GLN A 515 -10.74 12.14 25.27
CA GLN A 515 -11.81 12.69 24.41
C GLN A 515 -11.55 12.48 22.92
N LYS A 516 -10.28 12.54 22.50
CA LYS A 516 -9.86 12.30 21.11
C LYS A 516 -9.69 10.82 20.77
N GLY A 517 -9.89 9.91 21.73
CA GLY A 517 -9.71 8.46 21.52
C GLY A 517 -8.26 8.02 21.32
N LEU A 518 -7.28 8.86 21.68
CA LEU A 518 -5.86 8.52 21.65
C LEU A 518 -5.48 7.50 22.74
N ILE A 519 -6.28 7.42 23.80
CA ILE A 519 -6.20 6.43 24.89
C ILE A 519 -7.61 6.01 25.31
N ASP A 520 -7.75 4.89 26.01
CA ASP A 520 -8.99 4.50 26.70
C ASP A 520 -8.98 4.88 28.18
N GLU A 521 -10.11 4.68 28.85
CA GLU A 521 -10.27 4.96 30.28
C GLU A 521 -9.29 4.17 31.16
N VAL A 522 -8.93 2.95 30.75
CA VAL A 522 -8.02 2.09 31.51
C VAL A 522 -6.61 2.68 31.47
N CYS A 523 -6.13 3.06 30.28
CA CYS A 523 -4.86 3.73 30.09
C CYS A 523 -4.84 5.07 30.83
N ALA A 524 -5.91 5.87 30.72
CA ALA A 524 -6.02 7.17 31.39
C ALA A 524 -5.84 7.05 32.90
N LYS A 525 -6.52 6.09 33.54
CA LYS A 525 -6.37 5.81 34.99
C LYS A 525 -4.95 5.39 35.37
N GLN A 526 -4.26 4.63 34.52
CA GLN A 526 -2.89 4.18 34.79
C GLN A 526 -1.87 5.32 34.69
N ILE A 527 -2.04 6.24 33.74
CA ILE A 527 -1.06 7.31 33.47
C ILE A 527 -1.36 8.63 34.18
N GLN A 528 -2.52 8.77 34.81
CA GLN A 528 -2.93 10.01 35.50
C GLN A 528 -1.90 10.49 36.54
N GLN A 529 -1.30 9.57 37.30
CA GLN A 529 -0.24 9.94 38.26
C GLN A 529 1.05 10.40 37.58
N CYS A 530 1.30 9.96 36.34
CA CYS A 530 2.49 10.38 35.58
C CYS A 530 2.33 11.79 35.02
N GLU A 531 1.11 12.20 34.66
CA GLU A 531 0.82 13.59 34.25
C GLU A 531 1.13 14.57 35.38
N LEU A 532 0.85 14.19 36.64
CA LEU A 532 1.22 14.99 37.81
C LEU A 532 2.73 15.17 37.98
N ALA A 533 3.55 14.24 37.49
CA ALA A 533 5.01 14.39 37.49
C ALA A 533 5.47 15.48 36.51
N PHE A 534 4.66 15.81 35.50
CA PHE A 534 4.89 16.90 34.55
C PHE A 534 4.27 18.22 35.03
N THR A 535 2.99 18.22 35.40
CA THR A 535 2.25 19.44 35.80
C THR A 535 2.56 19.88 37.24
N GLY A 536 3.17 19.00 38.03
CA GLY A 536 3.42 19.19 39.46
C GLY A 536 2.22 18.79 40.33
N VAL A 537 2.51 18.45 41.59
CA VAL A 537 1.50 18.05 42.57
C VAL A 537 1.16 19.24 43.45
N ILE A 538 -0.13 19.59 43.53
CA ILE A 538 -0.58 20.70 44.39
C ILE A 538 -0.67 20.20 45.82
N HIS A 539 0.09 20.82 46.72
CA HIS A 539 0.02 20.51 48.15
C HIS A 539 -1.34 20.97 48.74
N PRO A 540 -2.09 20.11 49.48
CA PRO A 540 -3.45 20.40 49.92
C PRO A 540 -3.59 21.68 50.75
N VAL A 541 -2.61 21.90 51.65
CA VAL A 541 -2.60 23.00 52.63
C VAL A 541 -1.94 24.26 52.06
N THR A 542 -0.65 24.19 51.70
CA THR A 542 0.12 25.34 51.20
C THR A 542 -0.28 25.81 49.80
N LYS A 543 -1.04 25.00 49.04
CA LYS A 543 -1.36 25.21 47.62
C LYS A 543 -0.13 25.39 46.72
N ALA A 544 1.05 25.08 47.23
CA ALA A 544 2.29 25.13 46.46
C ALA A 544 2.32 23.97 45.46
N ILE A 545 2.83 24.26 44.26
CA ILE A 545 3.11 23.24 43.25
C ILE A 545 4.47 22.63 43.58
N LEU A 546 4.46 21.33 43.90
CA LEU A 546 5.62 20.54 44.26
C LEU A 546 6.16 19.76 43.04
N PRO A 547 7.49 19.71 42.83
CA PRO A 547 8.12 18.81 41.88
C PRO A 547 7.90 17.34 42.25
N ALA A 548 8.06 16.45 41.26
CA ALA A 548 7.81 15.02 41.43
C ALA A 548 8.65 14.39 42.57
N ALA A 549 9.92 14.77 42.71
CA ALA A 549 10.79 14.21 43.75
C ALA A 549 10.37 14.63 45.17
N GLU A 550 9.99 15.89 45.37
CA GLU A 550 9.49 16.36 46.66
C GLU A 550 8.13 15.71 47.01
N ALA A 551 7.25 15.58 46.02
CA ALA A 551 5.97 14.89 46.18
C ALA A 551 6.13 13.40 46.53
N MET A 552 7.16 12.72 46.01
CA MET A 552 7.50 11.34 46.42
C MET A 552 7.95 11.25 47.88
N ASN A 553 8.74 12.22 48.35
CA ASN A 553 9.22 12.26 49.73
C ASN A 553 8.07 12.48 50.73
N LEU A 554 7.06 13.25 50.33
CA LEU A 554 5.82 13.44 51.09
C LEU A 554 4.78 12.33 50.88
N ASN A 555 5.11 11.25 50.16
CA ASN A 555 4.21 10.14 49.79
C ASN A 555 2.93 10.58 49.06
N MET A 556 2.94 11.75 48.42
CA MET A 556 1.84 12.26 47.60
C MET A 556 1.85 11.67 46.19
N LEU A 557 3.03 11.24 45.72
CA LEU A 557 3.22 10.48 44.49
C LEU A 557 3.79 9.10 44.84
N ASN A 558 3.26 8.04 44.22
CA ASN A 558 3.80 6.70 44.40
C ASN A 558 5.29 6.69 44.04
N LYS A 559 6.15 6.24 44.96
CA LYS A 559 7.60 6.30 44.78
C LYS A 559 8.08 5.57 43.53
N GLU A 560 7.55 4.38 43.23
CA GLU A 560 7.96 3.62 42.04
C GLU A 560 7.58 4.33 40.74
N ILE A 561 6.37 4.90 40.68
CA ILE A 561 5.90 5.68 39.53
C ILE A 561 6.75 6.95 39.37
N GLY A 562 6.98 7.68 40.47
CA GLY A 562 7.77 8.90 40.44
C GLY A 562 9.22 8.67 40.03
N TYR A 563 9.86 7.59 40.49
CA TYR A 563 11.22 7.22 40.04
C TYR A 563 11.25 6.96 38.53
N ARG A 564 10.28 6.21 37.98
CA ARG A 564 10.18 6.00 36.53
C ARG A 564 9.94 7.29 35.77
N CYS A 565 9.08 8.18 36.26
CA CYS A 565 8.82 9.47 35.63
C CYS A 565 10.08 10.34 35.58
N LEU A 566 10.84 10.41 36.68
CA LEU A 566 12.12 11.13 36.72
C LEU A 566 13.14 10.52 35.76
N GLU A 567 13.21 9.19 35.67
CA GLU A 567 14.05 8.48 34.70
C GLU A 567 13.67 8.88 33.26
N TYR A 568 12.38 8.87 32.91
CA TYR A 568 11.90 9.27 31.59
C TYR A 568 12.20 10.73 31.26
N GLN A 569 12.01 11.65 32.21
CA GLN A 569 12.34 13.06 32.04
C GLN A 569 13.84 13.27 31.80
N LEU A 570 14.69 12.63 32.62
CA LEU A 570 16.14 12.71 32.48
C LEU A 570 16.62 12.19 31.12
N LEU A 571 16.13 11.02 30.69
CA LEU A 571 16.47 10.43 29.40
C LEU A 571 15.95 11.23 28.19
N THR A 572 14.98 12.12 28.39
CA THR A 572 14.40 12.99 27.35
C THR A 572 14.85 14.44 27.48
N GLY A 573 16.04 14.69 28.02
CA GLY A 573 16.71 16.00 27.99
C GLY A 573 16.76 16.76 29.30
N GLY A 574 16.31 16.18 30.41
CA GLY A 574 16.46 16.76 31.74
C GLY A 574 15.16 16.82 32.54
N LEU A 575 15.31 17.07 33.84
CA LEU A 575 14.19 17.08 34.78
C LEU A 575 13.30 18.30 34.57
N ILE A 576 11.99 18.11 34.69
CA ILE A 576 11.03 19.17 34.38
C ILE A 576 10.66 19.92 35.65
N GLU A 577 10.79 21.24 35.62
CA GLU A 577 10.30 22.11 36.70
C GLU A 577 8.84 22.50 36.41
N PRO A 578 7.86 22.08 37.24
CA PRO A 578 6.44 22.23 36.89
C PRO A 578 5.97 23.67 36.69
N ARG A 579 6.52 24.65 37.44
CA ARG A 579 6.05 26.04 37.40
C ARG A 579 6.49 26.77 36.14
N SER A 580 7.72 26.54 35.70
CA SER A 580 8.30 27.18 34.53
C SER A 580 8.13 26.34 33.27
N SER A 581 7.74 25.06 33.41
CA SER A 581 7.81 24.03 32.35
C SER A 581 9.19 23.96 31.68
N SER A 582 10.23 24.44 32.38
CA SER A 582 11.60 24.44 31.88
C SER A 582 12.28 23.11 32.22
N ARG A 583 13.24 22.71 31.39
CA ARG A 583 14.06 21.53 31.63
C ARG A 583 15.34 21.96 32.34
N LEU A 584 15.60 21.34 33.48
CA LEU A 584 16.82 21.50 34.26
C LEU A 584 17.78 20.37 33.90
N SER A 585 19.06 20.74 33.71
CA SER A 585 20.11 19.73 33.66
C SER A 585 20.18 18.97 34.98
N PHE A 586 20.75 17.76 34.96
CA PHE A 586 20.88 16.96 36.18
C PHE A 586 21.65 17.71 37.28
N GLU A 587 22.74 18.39 36.92
CA GLU A 587 23.57 19.16 37.85
C GLU A 587 22.81 20.36 38.45
N GLU A 588 22.04 21.07 37.63
CA GLU A 588 21.19 22.18 38.08
C GLU A 588 20.08 21.70 39.01
N ALA A 589 19.48 20.55 38.72
CA ALA A 589 18.42 19.99 39.54
C ALA A 589 18.91 19.60 40.94
N VAL A 590 20.13 19.03 41.06
CA VAL A 590 20.77 18.76 42.35
C VAL A 590 21.09 20.07 43.08
N LYS A 591 21.69 21.05 42.37
CA LYS A 591 22.07 22.34 42.97
C LYS A 591 20.88 23.14 43.48
N LYS A 592 19.75 23.10 42.77
CA LYS A 592 18.49 23.75 43.17
C LYS A 592 17.70 22.95 44.22
N GLY A 593 18.17 21.75 44.59
CA GLY A 593 17.47 20.88 45.55
C GLY A 593 16.17 20.29 45.02
N VAL A 594 15.97 20.27 43.70
CA VAL A 594 14.78 19.67 43.05
C VAL A 594 14.79 18.16 43.23
N ILE A 595 15.97 17.55 43.28
CA ILE A 595 16.19 16.15 43.65
C ILE A 595 17.13 16.05 44.85
N ASP A 596 16.84 15.12 45.76
CA ASP A 596 17.71 14.80 46.88
C ASP A 596 18.87 13.87 46.44
N ALA A 597 19.95 13.85 47.24
CA ALA A 597 21.15 13.08 46.90
C ALA A 597 20.89 11.57 46.76
N ALA A 598 19.94 11.00 47.50
CA ALA A 598 19.62 9.57 47.41
C ALA A 598 18.85 9.23 46.13
N THR A 599 17.91 10.08 45.71
CA THR A 599 17.25 9.94 44.40
C THR A 599 18.24 10.13 43.26
N ALA A 600 19.16 11.08 43.37
CA ALA A 600 20.18 11.37 42.37
C ALA A 600 21.14 10.19 42.13
N THR A 601 21.65 9.55 43.19
CA THR A 601 22.54 8.38 43.05
C THR A 601 21.84 7.20 42.38
N LYS A 602 20.56 6.98 42.72
CA LYS A 602 19.76 5.91 42.11
C LYS A 602 19.46 6.14 40.63
N LEU A 603 19.20 7.39 40.22
CA LEU A 603 18.97 7.73 38.81
C LEU A 603 20.23 7.60 37.94
N MET A 604 21.42 7.77 38.54
CA MET A 604 22.71 7.66 37.86
C MET A 604 23.17 6.22 37.62
N ASP A 605 22.60 5.23 38.34
CA ASP A 605 22.96 3.83 38.14
C ASP A 605 22.28 3.26 36.88
N VAL A 606 22.93 3.45 35.73
CA VAL A 606 22.46 3.00 34.42
C VAL A 606 22.28 1.47 34.35
N ASN A 607 23.01 0.70 35.17
CA ASN A 607 22.89 -0.76 35.20
C ASN A 607 21.64 -1.23 35.97
N SER A 608 21.05 -0.36 36.80
CA SER A 608 19.83 -0.64 37.55
C SER A 608 18.54 -0.47 36.74
N TYR A 609 18.62 0.08 35.52
CA TYR A 609 17.43 0.36 34.71
C TYR A 609 16.66 -0.90 34.34
N VAL A 610 15.37 -0.91 34.64
CA VAL A 610 14.55 -2.12 34.53
C VAL A 610 14.22 -2.41 33.06
N LYS A 611 14.55 -3.63 32.62
CA LYS A 611 14.32 -4.10 31.24
C LYS A 611 12.89 -4.61 31.05
N ASN A 612 11.92 -3.70 30.99
CA ASN A 612 10.50 -4.04 30.92
C ASN A 612 9.87 -3.88 29.53
N LEU A 613 10.52 -3.17 28.62
CA LEU A 613 10.01 -2.96 27.26
C LEU A 613 10.35 -4.15 26.38
N THR A 614 9.45 -4.53 25.48
CA THR A 614 9.69 -5.58 24.49
C THR A 614 10.06 -4.96 23.15
N CYS A 615 11.21 -5.32 22.60
CA CYS A 615 11.61 -4.92 21.25
C CYS A 615 10.62 -5.48 20.22
N PRO A 616 10.03 -4.67 19.33
CA PRO A 616 9.06 -5.15 18.35
C PRO A 616 9.65 -6.17 17.36
N ILE A 617 10.91 -5.97 17.00
CA ILE A 617 11.61 -6.79 16.00
C ILE A 617 12.23 -8.03 16.66
N THR A 618 13.05 -7.84 17.70
CA THR A 618 13.84 -8.95 18.28
C THR A 618 13.12 -9.70 19.40
N ARG A 619 11.98 -9.19 19.88
CA ARG A 619 11.24 -9.67 21.06
C ARG A 619 12.04 -9.72 22.37
N LYS A 620 13.27 -9.23 22.39
CA LYS A 620 14.11 -9.12 23.59
C LYS A 620 13.61 -8.01 24.51
N LYS A 621 13.79 -8.20 25.81
CA LYS A 621 13.52 -7.18 26.83
C LYS A 621 14.59 -6.07 26.81
N LEU A 622 14.14 -4.82 26.88
CA LEU A 622 14.93 -3.59 26.77
C LEU A 622 14.61 -2.64 27.93
N SER A 623 15.59 -1.87 28.37
CA SER A 623 15.33 -0.68 29.20
C SER A 623 14.76 0.44 28.34
N TYR A 624 14.23 1.50 28.96
CA TYR A 624 13.76 2.68 28.21
C TYR A 624 14.91 3.37 27.47
N LYS A 625 16.10 3.44 28.09
CA LYS A 625 17.31 3.94 27.46
C LYS A 625 17.69 3.13 26.21
N ASP A 626 17.76 1.80 26.33
CA ASP A 626 18.07 0.92 25.19
C ASP A 626 17.03 1.05 24.05
N ALA A 627 15.77 1.34 24.40
CA ALA A 627 14.72 1.57 23.44
C ALA A 627 14.88 2.91 22.72
N LEU A 628 15.21 3.99 23.43
CA LEU A 628 15.52 5.31 22.85
C LEU A 628 16.68 5.23 21.85
N ASP A 629 17.76 4.53 22.21
CA ASP A 629 18.93 4.36 21.34
C ASP A 629 18.61 3.60 20.03
N LYS A 630 17.52 2.84 20.01
CA LYS A 630 17.03 2.08 18.84
C LYS A 630 15.90 2.78 18.09
N THR A 631 15.45 3.94 18.56
CA THR A 631 14.41 4.70 17.87
C THR A 631 14.95 5.41 16.65
N VAL A 632 14.03 5.74 15.75
CA VAL A 632 14.28 6.55 14.58
C VAL A 632 13.48 7.85 14.70
N TYR A 633 14.05 8.96 14.21
CA TYR A 633 13.31 10.22 14.15
C TYR A 633 12.47 10.27 12.89
N ASP A 634 11.22 10.66 13.06
CA ASP A 634 10.31 10.89 11.97
C ASP A 634 10.59 12.24 11.30
N CYS A 635 10.69 12.25 9.98
CA CYS A 635 10.94 13.43 9.16
C CYS A 635 9.78 14.42 9.15
N HIS A 636 8.57 13.97 9.45
CA HIS A 636 7.36 14.80 9.46
C HIS A 636 7.21 15.56 10.78
N THR A 637 7.25 14.85 11.90
CA THR A 637 7.02 15.43 13.24
C THR A 637 8.29 15.74 14.03
N GLY A 638 9.43 15.18 13.64
CA GLY A 638 10.67 15.24 14.41
C GLY A 638 10.69 14.36 15.67
N LEU A 639 9.66 13.54 15.88
CA LEU A 639 9.49 12.71 17.06
C LEU A 639 10.16 11.34 16.91
N ARG A 640 10.43 10.68 18.03
CA ARG A 640 11.04 9.34 18.07
C ARG A 640 10.00 8.23 17.91
N PHE A 641 10.28 7.28 17.03
CA PHE A 641 9.45 6.10 16.82
C PHE A 641 10.26 4.81 16.97
N MET A 642 9.65 3.78 17.53
CA MET A 642 10.21 2.43 17.46
C MET A 642 9.89 1.79 16.11
N LYS A 643 10.92 1.28 15.44
CA LYS A 643 10.76 0.50 14.20
C LYS A 643 10.03 -0.81 14.51
N ALA A 644 8.97 -1.10 13.77
CA ALA A 644 8.20 -2.33 13.90
C ALA A 644 7.90 -2.93 12.53
N PRO A 645 7.88 -4.27 12.39
CA PRO A 645 7.42 -4.92 11.18
C PRO A 645 5.89 -4.84 11.09
N LEU A 646 5.36 -5.08 9.89
CA LEU A 646 3.92 -5.29 9.69
C LEU A 646 3.45 -6.48 10.55
N PRO A 647 2.39 -6.36 11.36
CA PRO A 647 1.93 -7.45 12.21
C PRO A 647 1.41 -8.64 11.37
N HIS A 648 2.04 -9.80 11.50
CA HIS A 648 1.56 -11.04 10.89
C HIS A 648 0.35 -11.57 11.68
N ASN A 649 -0.78 -11.78 10.99
CA ASN A 649 -2.05 -12.30 11.52
C ASN A 649 -2.74 -11.44 12.59
N VAL A 650 -3.51 -10.47 12.12
CA VAL A 650 -4.84 -10.24 12.67
C VAL A 650 -5.79 -10.44 11.50
N GLY A 651 -6.77 -11.34 11.62
CA GLY A 651 -7.85 -11.42 10.66
C GLY A 651 -8.44 -10.03 10.40
N ILE A 652 -8.91 -9.81 9.17
CA ILE A 652 -9.74 -8.69 8.71
C ILE A 652 -10.36 -7.90 9.88
N PRO A 653 -10.10 -6.59 9.95
CA PRO A 653 -10.91 -5.69 9.14
C PRO A 653 -10.07 -4.64 8.42
N SER A 654 -9.64 -4.96 7.19
CA SER A 654 -9.49 -3.91 6.19
C SER A 654 -10.90 -3.46 5.76
N LEU A 655 -11.08 -2.14 5.66
CA LEU A 655 -12.20 -1.44 4.98
C LEU A 655 -13.52 -1.19 5.72
N TYR A 656 -13.60 -1.26 7.06
CA TYR A 656 -14.83 -0.85 7.78
C TYR A 656 -14.57 0.05 8.99
N PHE A 657 -13.76 1.12 8.87
CA PHE A 657 -13.78 2.19 9.88
C PHE A 657 -13.47 3.55 9.24
N SER A 658 -14.35 3.95 8.31
CA SER A 658 -14.53 5.33 7.87
C SER A 658 -16.02 5.69 7.96
N SER A 659 -16.58 5.51 9.16
CA SER A 659 -17.81 6.17 9.65
C SER A 659 -18.17 5.58 11.02
N GLN A 660 -17.73 6.23 12.08
CA GLN A 660 -18.48 6.36 13.35
C GLN A 660 -17.91 7.50 14.16
#